data_AF-A0A9E7JD87-F1
#
_entry.id   AF-A0A9E7JD87-F1
#
_cell.length_a   1.000
_cell.length_b   1.000
_cell.length_c   1.000
_cell.angle_alpha   90.00
_cell.angle_beta   90.00
_cell.angle_gamma   90.00
#
_symmetry.space_group_name_H-M   'P 1'
#
loop_
_entity.id
_entity.type
_entity.pdbx_description
1 polymer ?
#
loop_
_entity_poly.entity_id
_entity_poly.type
_entity_poly.pdbx_seq_one_letter_code
_entity_poly.pdbx_strand_id
1 'polypeptide(L)'
;MHDMLASPCKKISVQASVIPFGSIPCSWFAQAKLSMNRRGMEEAQQDDREFVAVMAPFLLPLLLLLAPPLPMPLARSHDYHDALAKSILFFEGQRSGKLPADQRAEWRGDSASSDGSEVGVDLTGGYYDAGDNVKFGFPMAFTTTMLAWSVIEFGDCMPADELRNAAAAIRWATDYLLKTVSRPGIVFVQVGNPISDHNCWERPEDMDTARTVYYVSADRPGSEVAGETAAALAAASMVFRQTDPAYSRKLLKKAMTVFEFADTHKGAYSDDPGLKAGDELLWGAAWLRRASRNDSFLNYIQNNGKTLGADDNINEFGWDNKHAGLNVLISKEFMEGQVLSLESYKEFADSFMCTLMPESSSSHIQYTPGGLIYKPGGSNMQHVTSISFLLLAYAKYLAKSSQTVNCGSIQVAPSSLRLQAKKQIDYVLGDNPMNMSYMVGYGDRFPQRVHHRGSSLPSISSHPRFIACKDGTDYYRSPNPNLNPHVGAVVGGPADDDVYEDDRADFRKSEPTTYINAPLVGALAYFVANPNADLVLRIMNLTNLEITFLPLKKLKFPMRPRSAGSSKDYLPNFDYPLLCHPTWHTLSWIKGSNNLPSVRARWRGYNDGCQSGTDIYTYIYTYVKHCFAVISGSAGVGSVRKKRQQIEKTARHIAMQQGQHPPRSAGTTRRRRCESTSMGITTFDLHPGRGFGPFTLGMPLHEAFAQVDHQPNIYDVVHVKYFDEEPLKLDIVISFPDHGFHLRFDPWSQRLRLIEVYDVKRLQMQYATNLIGGPSMLATFQAVYTRFGPTYPGTYDKDRGTYTLFYPGLSFAFPIPNQYANCCQNVEELPLEFPDGTTPVTSRVCVYDGSSDSKVGVGSILNKATVPPLPAGSLYMEEVHAKLREELWFTVGNEHIPFGASPQDVWTLLGTPCGIHQKQVDQMMIHSASDPRPRTTRCGDYFYNYFTRGLDILFDGQTHKIKKFVLHTNLPGHSDFNSYVKCNFVIYDADVEGMVQPGSTTKNCIMPSTKWEQVKEILGDCGPAVIQTPGATNSPFGSTFVYGYQNVAFEVMKNGYIATVTLFRSQGMSTWV
;
A
#
# COMPACT_ATOMS: atom_id res chain seq x y z
N MET A 1 11.78 -71.18 -26.54
CA MET A 1 10.97 -70.80 -27.70
C MET A 1 11.19 -69.31 -27.90
N HIS A 2 12.14 -68.94 -28.78
CA HIS A 2 12.07 -68.97 -30.25
C HIS A 2 11.37 -67.73 -30.80
N ASP A 3 11.86 -67.01 -31.81
CA ASP A 3 13.23 -66.81 -32.34
C ASP A 3 13.14 -65.55 -33.27
N MET A 4 14.05 -64.56 -33.20
CA MET A 4 15.39 -64.49 -33.83
C MET A 4 15.36 -64.13 -35.33
N LEU A 5 16.43 -63.45 -35.80
CA LEU A 5 16.80 -63.14 -37.20
C LEU A 5 16.10 -61.93 -37.85
N ALA A 6 16.77 -61.11 -38.69
CA ALA A 6 18.21 -60.93 -38.93
C ALA A 6 18.54 -59.56 -39.60
N SER A 7 19.83 -59.17 -39.57
CA SER A 7 20.40 -58.09 -40.41
C SER A 7 21.18 -58.69 -41.60
N PRO A 8 21.47 -57.91 -42.67
CA PRO A 8 22.74 -57.16 -42.75
C PRO A 8 22.62 -55.78 -43.44
N CYS A 9 23.54 -54.79 -43.37
CA CYS A 9 24.95 -54.63 -42.93
C CYS A 9 26.04 -54.71 -44.05
N LYS A 10 27.03 -53.79 -43.96
CA LYS A 10 28.26 -53.56 -44.78
C LYS A 10 28.11 -52.70 -46.04
N LYS A 11 29.11 -51.89 -46.48
CA LYS A 11 30.36 -51.31 -45.91
C LYS A 11 30.79 -50.11 -46.81
N ILE A 12 31.56 -49.11 -46.36
CA ILE A 12 33.04 -48.93 -46.50
C ILE A 12 33.29 -47.51 -45.90
N SER A 13 34.02 -47.24 -44.79
CA SER A 13 35.48 -47.31 -44.46
C SER A 13 36.37 -46.36 -45.32
N VAL A 14 37.36 -45.58 -44.83
CA VAL A 14 38.46 -45.88 -43.87
C VAL A 14 39.10 -44.58 -43.26
N GLN A 15 39.45 -44.60 -41.96
CA GLN A 15 40.45 -43.79 -41.16
C GLN A 15 40.48 -42.23 -41.15
N ALA A 16 41.26 -41.56 -40.27
CA ALA A 16 41.23 -41.49 -38.78
C ALA A 16 42.58 -41.12 -38.10
N SER A 17 42.56 -40.19 -37.13
CA SER A 17 43.47 -40.06 -35.96
C SER A 17 42.82 -39.09 -34.92
N VAL A 18 42.54 -39.39 -33.63
CA VAL A 18 43.34 -39.92 -32.49
C VAL A 18 44.21 -38.80 -31.88
N ILE A 19 44.13 -38.37 -30.59
CA ILE A 19 43.86 -39.03 -29.27
C ILE A 19 42.97 -38.14 -28.33
N PRO A 20 42.13 -38.70 -27.42
CA PRO A 20 41.49 -37.99 -26.30
C PRO A 20 42.07 -38.34 -24.88
N PHE A 21 41.79 -37.51 -23.86
CA PHE A 21 42.18 -37.74 -22.45
C PHE A 21 41.11 -38.47 -21.61
N GLY A 22 41.53 -39.10 -20.49
CA GLY A 22 40.74 -40.05 -19.69
C GLY A 22 39.99 -39.51 -18.46
N SER A 23 39.31 -40.41 -17.73
CA SER A 23 38.23 -40.11 -16.77
C SER A 23 38.43 -40.63 -15.33
N ILE A 24 37.59 -40.14 -14.42
CA ILE A 24 37.53 -40.41 -12.97
C ILE A 24 36.93 -41.82 -12.69
N PRO A 25 37.19 -42.43 -11.51
CA PRO A 25 36.05 -42.78 -10.63
C PRO A 25 36.31 -42.54 -9.12
N CYS A 26 35.24 -42.62 -8.31
CA CYS A 26 35.25 -42.41 -6.85
C CYS A 26 34.35 -43.47 -6.16
N SER A 27 34.30 -43.49 -4.81
CA SER A 27 33.45 -44.36 -3.92
C SER A 27 33.93 -45.83 -3.69
N TRP A 28 33.66 -46.53 -2.56
CA TRP A 28 33.02 -46.19 -1.26
C TRP A 28 33.32 -47.21 -0.10
N PHE A 29 33.23 -46.73 1.16
CA PHE A 29 32.87 -47.40 2.46
C PHE A 29 33.49 -48.72 3.04
N ALA A 30 34.45 -48.54 3.97
CA ALA A 30 34.43 -48.83 5.43
C ALA A 30 34.05 -50.20 6.09
N GLN A 31 34.93 -50.69 7.00
CA GLN A 31 34.71 -51.30 8.36
C GLN A 31 36.06 -51.88 8.95
N ALA A 32 36.30 -52.25 10.24
CA ALA A 32 35.65 -52.01 11.55
C ALA A 32 36.58 -52.33 12.78
N LYS A 33 36.32 -51.66 13.93
CA LYS A 33 36.47 -52.01 15.38
C LYS A 33 37.60 -52.92 15.99
N LEU A 34 38.25 -52.37 17.05
CA LEU A 34 38.63 -52.96 18.38
C LEU A 34 39.76 -54.04 18.46
N SER A 35 40.56 -54.22 19.55
CA SER A 35 40.83 -53.46 20.80
C SER A 35 42.02 -54.02 21.64
N MET A 36 42.61 -53.20 22.54
CA MET A 36 43.56 -53.56 23.65
C MET A 36 44.99 -53.99 23.21
N ASN A 37 46.07 -53.96 24.03
CA ASN A 37 46.18 -53.94 25.51
C ASN A 37 47.46 -53.23 26.08
N ARG A 38 47.48 -53.00 27.40
CA ARG A 38 48.50 -52.38 28.32
C ARG A 38 50.00 -52.41 27.95
N ARG A 39 50.73 -51.33 28.30
CA ARG A 39 51.81 -51.25 29.35
C ARG A 39 52.45 -49.84 29.43
N GLY A 40 53.04 -49.50 30.58
CA GLY A 40 54.06 -48.42 30.71
C GLY A 40 53.56 -47.07 31.26
N MET A 41 53.99 -46.73 32.48
CA MET A 41 54.16 -45.35 32.98
C MET A 41 55.67 -45.12 33.21
N GLU A 42 56.03 -43.94 33.74
CA GLU A 42 57.38 -43.53 34.15
C GLU A 42 58.34 -43.20 32.97
N GLU A 43 59.15 -42.13 32.99
CA GLU A 43 59.35 -41.12 34.05
C GLU A 43 59.82 -39.75 33.48
N ALA A 44 59.78 -38.72 34.33
CA ALA A 44 60.45 -37.40 34.21
C ALA A 44 60.08 -36.45 33.04
N GLN A 45 60.08 -35.11 33.22
CA GLN A 45 59.75 -34.28 34.40
C GLN A 45 59.58 -32.81 33.97
N GLN A 46 58.67 -32.07 34.62
CA GLN A 46 58.56 -30.59 34.70
C GLN A 46 58.64 -29.70 33.43
N ASP A 47 57.88 -28.60 33.45
CA ASP A 47 57.92 -27.44 32.54
C ASP A 47 57.97 -27.70 31.03
N ASP A 48 56.78 -27.89 30.43
CA ASP A 48 56.37 -26.97 29.36
C ASP A 48 54.84 -26.97 29.15
N ARG A 49 54.12 -25.97 29.68
CA ARG A 49 52.66 -25.87 29.52
C ARG A 49 52.07 -24.47 29.30
N GLU A 50 52.89 -23.45 29.08
CA GLU A 50 52.40 -22.12 28.66
C GLU A 50 52.49 -21.91 27.13
N PHE A 51 53.40 -22.59 26.43
CA PHE A 51 53.66 -22.33 25.00
C PHE A 51 52.54 -22.74 24.02
N VAL A 52 51.81 -23.83 24.32
CA VAL A 52 50.78 -24.37 23.40
C VAL A 52 49.48 -23.55 23.43
N ALA A 53 49.20 -22.83 24.51
CA ALA A 53 47.94 -22.10 24.70
C ALA A 53 47.81 -20.82 23.84
N VAL A 54 48.93 -20.27 23.35
CA VAL A 54 48.97 -18.95 22.70
C VAL A 54 48.79 -19.01 21.17
N MET A 55 49.20 -20.11 20.53
CA MET A 55 49.20 -20.22 19.05
C MET A 55 47.91 -20.83 18.46
N ALA A 56 47.11 -21.51 19.26
CA ALA A 56 45.84 -22.14 18.84
C ALA A 56 44.85 -21.21 18.10
N PRO A 57 44.60 -19.95 18.52
CA PRO A 57 43.60 -19.09 17.85
C PRO A 57 44.05 -18.55 16.48
N PHE A 58 45.34 -18.66 16.11
CA PHE A 58 45.87 -18.12 14.85
C PHE A 58 46.03 -19.16 13.74
N LEU A 59 46.06 -20.45 14.07
CA LEU A 59 46.20 -21.53 13.06
C LEU A 59 44.89 -21.84 12.33
N LEU A 60 43.74 -21.74 13.02
CA LEU A 60 42.44 -22.07 12.43
C LEU A 60 42.01 -21.12 11.30
N PRO A 61 42.16 -19.78 11.41
CA PRO A 61 41.87 -18.85 10.31
C PRO A 61 42.80 -19.05 9.10
N LEU A 62 44.07 -19.38 9.34
CA LEU A 62 45.07 -19.56 8.28
C LEU A 62 44.80 -20.81 7.44
N LEU A 63 44.32 -21.89 8.06
CA LEU A 63 43.88 -23.11 7.38
C LEU A 63 42.61 -22.89 6.52
N LEU A 64 41.70 -22.01 6.95
CA LEU A 64 40.53 -21.63 6.14
C LEU A 64 40.88 -20.75 4.94
N LEU A 65 41.91 -19.90 5.05
CA LEU A 65 42.42 -19.06 3.96
C LEU A 65 43.22 -19.82 2.88
N LEU A 66 43.62 -21.07 3.16
CA LEU A 66 44.40 -21.91 2.24
C LEU A 66 43.58 -23.06 1.62
N ALA A 67 42.30 -23.18 1.94
CA ALA A 67 41.40 -24.09 1.25
C ALA A 67 41.13 -23.58 -0.18
N PRO A 68 41.26 -24.43 -1.24
CA PRO A 68 40.82 -24.03 -2.57
C PRO A 68 39.30 -23.77 -2.54
N PRO A 69 38.80 -22.72 -3.20
CA PRO A 69 37.38 -22.41 -3.17
C PRO A 69 36.58 -23.57 -3.77
N LEU A 70 35.70 -24.17 -2.95
CA LEU A 70 34.65 -25.04 -3.45
C LEU A 70 33.86 -24.24 -4.51
N PRO A 71 33.54 -24.83 -5.68
CA PRO A 71 32.72 -24.16 -6.67
C PRO A 71 31.31 -23.98 -6.08
N MET A 72 31.04 -22.78 -5.55
CA MET A 72 29.68 -22.37 -5.23
C MET A 72 28.84 -22.46 -6.51
N PRO A 73 27.59 -22.94 -6.45
CA PRO A 73 26.69 -22.82 -7.58
C PRO A 73 26.57 -21.32 -7.90
N LEU A 74 26.89 -20.94 -9.14
CA LEU A 74 26.58 -19.61 -9.63
C LEU A 74 25.07 -19.42 -9.48
N ALA A 75 24.63 -18.34 -8.83
CA ALA A 75 23.23 -17.94 -8.92
C ALA A 75 22.89 -17.79 -10.41
N ARG A 76 21.85 -18.48 -10.88
CA ARG A 76 21.47 -18.49 -12.30
C ARG A 76 20.89 -17.11 -12.65
N SER A 77 21.77 -16.17 -13.02
CA SER A 77 21.36 -14.84 -13.42
C SER A 77 20.28 -14.94 -14.49
N HIS A 78 19.17 -14.25 -14.27
CA HIS A 78 18.16 -14.05 -15.29
C HIS A 78 18.73 -13.26 -16.48
N ASP A 79 18.18 -13.53 -17.66
CA ASP A 79 18.45 -12.78 -18.88
C ASP A 79 17.42 -11.63 -18.98
N TYR A 80 17.78 -10.49 -18.39
CA TYR A 80 16.94 -9.30 -18.43
C TYR A 80 16.80 -8.72 -19.84
N HIS A 81 17.67 -9.08 -20.79
CA HIS A 81 17.58 -8.62 -22.17
C HIS A 81 16.50 -9.39 -22.94
N ASP A 82 16.49 -10.72 -22.80
CA ASP A 82 15.41 -11.58 -23.29
C ASP A 82 14.05 -11.19 -22.65
N ALA A 83 14.02 -11.02 -21.32
CA ALA A 83 12.82 -10.58 -20.62
C ALA A 83 12.33 -9.18 -21.06
N LEU A 84 13.24 -8.22 -21.29
CA LEU A 84 12.89 -6.87 -21.75
C LEU A 84 12.26 -6.91 -23.16
N ALA A 85 12.91 -7.59 -24.10
CA ALA A 85 12.42 -7.70 -25.48
C ALA A 85 11.03 -8.36 -25.52
N LYS A 86 10.82 -9.40 -24.71
CA LYS A 86 9.51 -10.06 -24.55
C LYS A 86 8.48 -9.13 -23.91
N SER A 87 8.80 -8.47 -22.80
CA SER A 87 7.89 -7.54 -22.11
C SER A 87 7.42 -6.39 -22.99
N ILE A 88 8.24 -5.96 -23.97
CA ILE A 88 7.85 -4.98 -25.00
C ILE A 88 7.04 -5.64 -26.13
N LEU A 89 7.42 -6.83 -26.60
CA LEU A 89 6.69 -7.58 -27.65
C LEU A 89 5.22 -7.86 -27.26
N PHE A 90 4.94 -8.09 -25.98
CA PHE A 90 3.58 -8.25 -25.45
C PHE A 90 2.62 -7.15 -25.91
N PHE A 91 3.03 -5.88 -25.98
CA PHE A 91 2.16 -4.79 -26.42
C PHE A 91 1.69 -4.95 -27.87
N GLU A 92 2.44 -5.66 -28.72
CA GLU A 92 2.03 -5.96 -30.09
C GLU A 92 0.86 -6.95 -30.14
N GLY A 93 0.80 -7.88 -29.20
CA GLY A 93 -0.33 -8.81 -29.05
C GLY A 93 -1.60 -8.13 -28.55
N GLN A 94 -1.50 -7.02 -27.80
CA GLN A 94 -2.65 -6.21 -27.35
C GLN A 94 -3.20 -5.24 -28.42
N ARG A 95 -2.54 -5.05 -29.58
CA ARG A 95 -2.91 -3.99 -30.54
C ARG A 95 -4.33 -4.15 -31.11
N SER A 96 -5.12 -3.09 -31.06
CA SER A 96 -6.44 -2.98 -31.68
C SER A 96 -6.39 -2.09 -32.92
N GLY A 97 -7.27 -2.30 -33.91
CA GLY A 97 -7.29 -1.55 -35.17
C GLY A 97 -6.50 -2.25 -36.28
N LYS A 98 -6.14 -1.48 -37.31
CA LYS A 98 -5.29 -1.94 -38.41
C LYS A 98 -3.82 -2.02 -38.00
N LEU A 99 -3.23 -3.21 -38.06
CA LEU A 99 -1.86 -3.51 -37.64
C LEU A 99 -0.82 -2.97 -38.63
N PRO A 100 0.41 -2.67 -38.18
CA PRO A 100 1.48 -2.22 -39.05
C PRO A 100 2.18 -3.41 -39.75
N ALA A 101 2.84 -3.16 -40.87
CA ALA A 101 3.46 -4.22 -41.69
C ALA A 101 4.71 -4.86 -41.05
N ASP A 102 5.23 -4.28 -39.96
CA ASP A 102 6.34 -4.75 -39.13
C ASP A 102 5.89 -5.33 -37.77
N GLN A 103 4.59 -5.66 -37.64
CA GLN A 103 4.00 -6.40 -36.53
C GLN A 103 4.75 -7.74 -36.28
N ARG A 104 5.35 -7.90 -35.09
CA ARG A 104 6.10 -9.11 -34.71
C ARG A 104 5.23 -10.22 -34.12
N ALA A 105 4.05 -9.86 -33.58
CA ALA A 105 3.07 -10.84 -33.10
C ALA A 105 2.19 -11.35 -34.25
N GLU A 106 2.76 -12.19 -35.12
CA GLU A 106 2.17 -12.70 -36.38
C GLU A 106 0.83 -13.45 -36.23
N TRP A 107 0.46 -13.86 -35.00
CA TRP A 107 -0.81 -14.52 -34.73
C TRP A 107 -2.01 -13.56 -34.63
N ARG A 108 -1.76 -12.24 -34.55
CA ARG A 108 -2.79 -11.17 -34.57
C ARG A 108 -3.06 -10.69 -35.99
N GLY A 109 -4.28 -10.19 -36.24
CA GLY A 109 -4.68 -9.54 -37.48
C GLY A 109 -5.38 -8.18 -37.26
N ASP A 110 -5.74 -7.53 -38.36
CA ASP A 110 -6.54 -6.29 -38.34
C ASP A 110 -7.87 -6.53 -37.61
N SER A 111 -8.14 -5.74 -36.57
CA SER A 111 -9.32 -5.87 -35.71
C SER A 111 -10.04 -4.53 -35.53
N ALA A 112 -11.26 -4.53 -34.97
CA ALA A 112 -11.95 -3.32 -34.49
C ALA A 112 -11.98 -2.13 -35.49
N SER A 113 -12.03 -2.40 -36.80
CA SER A 113 -11.81 -1.39 -37.86
C SER A 113 -12.97 -0.39 -38.01
N SER A 114 -14.07 -0.57 -37.28
CA SER A 114 -15.23 0.31 -37.21
C SER A 114 -15.28 1.19 -35.94
N ASP A 115 -14.29 1.09 -35.04
CA ASP A 115 -14.31 1.80 -33.74
C ASP A 115 -14.53 3.32 -33.92
N GLY A 116 -15.57 3.85 -33.27
CA GLY A 116 -15.96 5.26 -33.35
C GLY A 116 -16.91 5.63 -34.49
N SER A 117 -17.14 4.75 -35.47
CA SER A 117 -17.96 5.06 -36.65
C SER A 117 -19.39 5.47 -36.32
N GLU A 118 -20.02 4.81 -35.32
CA GLU A 118 -21.37 5.13 -34.81
C GLU A 118 -21.52 6.59 -34.35
N VAL A 119 -20.46 7.19 -33.80
CA VAL A 119 -20.46 8.58 -33.31
C VAL A 119 -19.79 9.55 -34.29
N GLY A 120 -19.36 9.08 -35.47
CA GLY A 120 -18.68 9.87 -36.50
C GLY A 120 -17.25 10.29 -36.13
N VAL A 121 -16.49 9.40 -35.50
CA VAL A 121 -15.06 9.62 -35.14
C VAL A 121 -14.26 8.39 -35.54
N ASP A 122 -13.01 8.56 -35.97
CA ASP A 122 -12.06 7.44 -36.01
C ASP A 122 -11.53 7.21 -34.58
N LEU A 123 -11.90 6.10 -33.96
CA LEU A 123 -11.35 5.61 -32.69
C LEU A 123 -10.61 4.27 -32.87
N THR A 124 -10.22 3.90 -34.09
CA THR A 124 -9.39 2.71 -34.35
C THR A 124 -7.99 2.89 -33.76
N GLY A 125 -7.27 1.80 -33.47
CA GLY A 125 -5.97 1.84 -32.79
C GLY A 125 -6.08 1.55 -31.29
N GLY A 126 -4.98 1.76 -30.56
CA GLY A 126 -4.91 1.56 -29.11
C GLY A 126 -4.67 0.09 -28.72
N TYR A 127 -4.80 -0.20 -27.43
CA TYR A 127 -4.63 -1.55 -26.88
C TYR A 127 -5.94 -2.07 -26.32
N TYR A 128 -6.18 -3.38 -26.45
CA TYR A 128 -7.08 -4.09 -25.55
C TYR A 128 -6.44 -4.16 -24.17
N ASP A 129 -7.23 -4.05 -23.10
CA ASP A 129 -6.66 -3.80 -21.77
C ASP A 129 -6.07 -5.06 -21.12
N ALA A 130 -6.77 -6.19 -21.25
CA ALA A 130 -6.42 -7.44 -20.58
C ALA A 130 -6.57 -8.64 -21.52
N GLY A 131 -7.28 -9.70 -21.10
CA GLY A 131 -7.63 -10.86 -21.91
C GLY A 131 -8.87 -10.68 -22.79
N ASP A 132 -9.48 -9.49 -22.77
CA ASP A 132 -10.72 -9.08 -23.41
C ASP A 132 -10.49 -8.27 -24.70
N ASN A 133 -11.57 -7.78 -25.33
CA ASN A 133 -11.46 -6.91 -26.50
C ASN A 133 -12.03 -5.48 -26.24
N VAL A 134 -12.16 -5.09 -24.97
CA VAL A 134 -12.56 -3.73 -24.56
C VAL A 134 -11.34 -2.80 -24.54
N LYS A 135 -11.56 -1.52 -24.84
CA LYS A 135 -10.54 -0.46 -24.79
C LYS A 135 -10.85 0.51 -23.65
N PHE A 136 -10.53 0.11 -22.42
CA PHE A 136 -10.66 0.98 -21.24
C PHE A 136 -9.61 2.10 -21.29
N GLY A 137 -10.05 3.35 -21.41
CA GLY A 137 -9.16 4.49 -21.61
C GLY A 137 -8.30 4.84 -20.40
N PHE A 138 -8.79 4.58 -19.19
CA PHE A 138 -8.11 4.92 -17.93
C PHE A 138 -6.86 4.04 -17.67
N PRO A 139 -6.94 2.70 -17.61
CA PRO A 139 -5.76 1.86 -17.52
C PRO A 139 -4.86 1.95 -18.77
N MET A 140 -5.40 2.18 -19.97
CA MET A 140 -4.58 2.40 -21.16
C MET A 140 -3.78 3.71 -21.11
N ALA A 141 -4.35 4.78 -20.53
CA ALA A 141 -3.63 6.02 -20.29
C ALA A 141 -2.52 5.81 -19.25
N PHE A 142 -2.81 5.17 -18.12
CA PHE A 142 -1.80 4.82 -17.10
C PHE A 142 -0.66 3.96 -17.66
N THR A 143 -0.99 2.91 -18.42
CA THR A 143 -0.04 2.11 -19.22
C THR A 143 0.87 2.98 -20.08
N THR A 144 0.30 3.98 -20.75
CA THR A 144 1.05 4.90 -21.61
C THR A 144 1.98 5.80 -20.80
N THR A 145 1.52 6.31 -19.64
CA THR A 145 2.33 7.09 -18.70
C THR A 145 3.47 6.26 -18.13
N MET A 146 3.23 4.99 -17.77
CA MET A 146 4.25 4.11 -17.19
C MET A 146 5.27 3.59 -18.22
N LEU A 147 4.87 3.32 -19.46
CA LEU A 147 5.81 3.08 -20.56
C LEU A 147 6.65 4.34 -20.85
N ALA A 148 6.02 5.51 -20.89
CA ALA A 148 6.74 6.77 -21.10
C ALA A 148 7.71 7.06 -19.95
N TRP A 149 7.32 6.87 -18.69
CA TRP A 149 8.23 7.04 -17.54
C TRP A 149 9.37 6.02 -17.57
N SER A 150 9.09 4.76 -17.95
CA SER A 150 10.11 3.73 -18.17
C SER A 150 11.19 4.17 -19.17
N VAL A 151 10.79 4.75 -20.30
CA VAL A 151 11.76 5.29 -21.29
C VAL A 151 12.43 6.58 -20.81
N ILE A 152 11.71 7.47 -20.11
CA ILE A 152 12.28 8.74 -19.58
C ILE A 152 13.32 8.48 -18.49
N GLU A 153 13.16 7.44 -17.68
CA GLU A 153 14.02 7.18 -16.52
C GLU A 153 15.04 6.05 -16.76
N PHE A 154 14.79 5.10 -17.66
CA PHE A 154 15.70 3.98 -17.93
C PHE A 154 15.97 3.72 -19.43
N GLY A 155 15.53 4.61 -20.34
CA GLY A 155 15.80 4.50 -21.78
C GLY A 155 17.29 4.46 -22.14
N ASP A 156 18.14 5.19 -21.40
CA ASP A 156 19.61 5.15 -21.54
C ASP A 156 20.22 3.77 -21.17
N CYS A 157 19.45 2.89 -20.52
CA CYS A 157 19.84 1.53 -20.15
C CYS A 157 19.29 0.47 -21.14
N MET A 158 18.43 0.86 -22.07
CA MET A 158 17.81 -0.05 -23.05
C MET A 158 18.76 -0.35 -24.23
N PRO A 159 18.76 -1.57 -24.79
CA PRO A 159 19.29 -1.84 -26.12
C PRO A 159 18.70 -0.87 -27.15
N ALA A 160 19.51 -0.45 -28.13
CA ALA A 160 19.13 0.64 -29.05
C ALA A 160 17.98 0.27 -30.01
N ASP A 161 17.67 -1.02 -30.16
CA ASP A 161 16.51 -1.59 -30.82
C ASP A 161 15.30 -1.69 -29.89
N GLU A 162 15.44 -2.23 -28.68
CA GLU A 162 14.33 -2.26 -27.72
C GLU A 162 13.88 -0.86 -27.28
N LEU A 163 14.77 0.14 -27.26
CA LEU A 163 14.40 1.55 -27.11
C LEU A 163 13.49 2.05 -28.25
N ARG A 164 13.69 1.57 -29.49
CA ARG A 164 12.79 1.88 -30.63
C ARG A 164 11.47 1.13 -30.48
N ASN A 165 11.49 -0.12 -30.06
CA ASN A 165 10.29 -0.93 -29.86
C ASN A 165 9.41 -0.34 -28.74
N ALA A 166 9.99 0.06 -27.62
CA ALA A 166 9.30 0.77 -26.54
C ALA A 166 8.75 2.13 -27.01
N ALA A 167 9.52 2.91 -27.78
CA ALA A 167 9.02 4.15 -28.37
C ALA A 167 7.86 3.91 -29.37
N ALA A 168 7.89 2.82 -30.15
CA ALA A 168 6.79 2.43 -31.03
C ALA A 168 5.53 2.01 -30.23
N ALA A 169 5.70 1.29 -29.11
CA ALA A 169 4.60 0.93 -28.22
C ALA A 169 3.95 2.17 -27.57
N ILE A 170 4.74 3.17 -27.16
CA ILE A 170 4.23 4.46 -26.66
C ILE A 170 3.54 5.24 -27.79
N ARG A 171 4.11 5.22 -29.02
CA ARG A 171 3.50 5.89 -30.17
C ARG A 171 2.12 5.32 -30.48
N TRP A 172 1.98 4.00 -30.50
CA TRP A 172 0.73 3.31 -30.78
C TRP A 172 -0.41 3.74 -29.85
N ALA A 173 -0.16 3.77 -28.54
CA ALA A 173 -1.15 4.22 -27.58
C ALA A 173 -1.42 5.73 -27.71
N THR A 174 -0.39 6.56 -27.88
CA THR A 174 -0.58 8.02 -27.97
C THR A 174 -1.26 8.48 -29.27
N ASP A 175 -1.08 7.79 -30.40
CA ASP A 175 -1.82 8.10 -31.62
C ASP A 175 -3.32 7.74 -31.47
N TYR A 176 -3.68 6.76 -30.63
CA TYR A 176 -5.06 6.52 -30.20
C TYR A 176 -5.56 7.54 -29.17
N LEU A 177 -4.80 7.87 -28.12
CA LEU A 177 -5.19 8.91 -27.15
C LEU A 177 -5.36 10.29 -27.81
N LEU A 178 -4.64 10.58 -28.89
CA LEU A 178 -4.86 11.78 -29.71
C LEU A 178 -6.18 11.75 -30.51
N LYS A 179 -6.72 10.57 -30.82
CA LYS A 179 -8.07 10.39 -31.38
C LYS A 179 -9.15 10.54 -30.31
N THR A 180 -8.94 9.99 -29.11
CA THR A 180 -9.92 10.09 -28.03
C THR A 180 -10.16 11.52 -27.55
N VAL A 181 -9.18 12.42 -27.71
CA VAL A 181 -9.32 13.85 -27.40
C VAL A 181 -9.46 14.71 -28.67
N SER A 182 -9.92 14.13 -29.78
CA SER A 182 -10.02 14.83 -31.07
C SER A 182 -11.05 15.96 -31.07
N ARG A 183 -12.26 15.73 -30.53
CA ARG A 183 -13.35 16.70 -30.42
C ARG A 183 -13.14 17.65 -29.21
N PRO A 184 -13.32 18.97 -29.34
CA PRO A 184 -13.30 19.88 -28.19
C PRO A 184 -14.42 19.57 -27.19
N GLY A 185 -14.15 19.68 -25.88
CA GLY A 185 -15.15 19.49 -24.82
C GLY A 185 -15.62 18.04 -24.61
N ILE A 186 -15.00 17.07 -25.28
CA ILE A 186 -15.31 15.64 -25.19
C ILE A 186 -14.00 14.86 -25.07
N VAL A 187 -13.94 13.91 -24.13
CA VAL A 187 -12.90 12.88 -24.07
C VAL A 187 -13.57 11.52 -24.25
N PHE A 188 -13.19 10.76 -25.27
CA PHE A 188 -13.63 9.37 -25.44
C PHE A 188 -12.84 8.47 -24.49
N VAL A 189 -13.53 7.66 -23.69
CA VAL A 189 -12.92 6.96 -22.53
C VAL A 189 -13.11 5.45 -22.56
N GLN A 190 -13.99 4.94 -23.43
CA GLN A 190 -14.10 3.51 -23.66
C GLN A 190 -14.64 3.20 -25.06
N VAL A 191 -14.19 2.09 -25.66
CA VAL A 191 -14.82 1.50 -26.84
C VAL A 191 -14.99 -0.01 -26.61
N GLY A 192 -16.22 -0.49 -26.74
CA GLY A 192 -16.65 -1.83 -26.30
C GLY A 192 -17.61 -1.75 -25.11
N ASN A 193 -18.74 -2.45 -25.19
CA ASN A 193 -19.60 -2.71 -24.04
C ASN A 193 -19.06 -3.95 -23.28
N PRO A 194 -18.60 -3.80 -22.03
CA PRO A 194 -17.85 -4.86 -21.34
C PRO A 194 -18.75 -6.03 -20.97
N ILE A 195 -20.03 -5.80 -20.67
CA ILE A 195 -20.98 -6.87 -20.38
C ILE A 195 -21.15 -7.77 -21.60
N SER A 196 -21.20 -7.22 -22.81
CA SER A 196 -21.27 -8.03 -24.05
C SER A 196 -19.95 -8.73 -24.37
N ASP A 197 -18.81 -8.04 -24.28
CA ASP A 197 -17.47 -8.59 -24.55
C ASP A 197 -17.10 -9.71 -23.57
N HIS A 198 -17.37 -9.50 -22.27
CA HIS A 198 -17.08 -10.46 -21.20
C HIS A 198 -18.05 -11.65 -21.19
N ASN A 199 -19.20 -11.52 -21.85
CA ASN A 199 -20.06 -12.66 -22.15
C ASN A 199 -19.56 -13.52 -23.33
N CYS A 200 -18.61 -13.05 -24.13
CA CYS A 200 -18.15 -13.71 -25.35
C CYS A 200 -16.69 -14.17 -25.26
N TRP A 201 -16.36 -15.24 -25.99
CA TRP A 201 -14.99 -15.72 -26.16
C TRP A 201 -14.64 -15.80 -27.64
N GLU A 202 -14.64 -14.63 -28.29
CA GLU A 202 -14.37 -14.44 -29.71
C GLU A 202 -12.97 -13.87 -29.96
N ARG A 203 -12.48 -14.00 -31.19
CA ARG A 203 -11.18 -13.42 -31.58
C ARG A 203 -11.33 -11.91 -31.77
N PRO A 204 -10.31 -11.08 -31.46
CA PRO A 204 -10.33 -9.65 -31.76
C PRO A 204 -10.69 -9.35 -33.22
N GLU A 205 -10.25 -10.20 -34.14
CA GLU A 205 -10.48 -10.08 -35.59
C GLU A 205 -11.90 -10.48 -36.04
N ASP A 206 -12.65 -11.23 -35.21
CA ASP A 206 -13.99 -11.75 -35.52
C ASP A 206 -15.13 -11.07 -34.74
N MET A 207 -14.88 -10.01 -33.97
CA MET A 207 -15.86 -9.52 -32.99
C MET A 207 -17.26 -9.22 -33.57
N ASP A 208 -18.28 -9.92 -33.06
CA ASP A 208 -19.71 -9.60 -33.28
C ASP A 208 -20.33 -8.77 -32.15
N THR A 209 -19.60 -8.57 -31.05
CA THR A 209 -20.03 -7.80 -29.87
C THR A 209 -20.20 -6.30 -30.11
N ALA A 210 -21.02 -5.66 -29.27
CA ALA A 210 -21.36 -4.24 -29.40
C ALA A 210 -20.18 -3.33 -29.01
N ARG A 211 -19.60 -2.66 -30.02
CA ARG A 211 -18.43 -1.77 -29.84
C ARG A 211 -18.82 -0.32 -29.49
N THR A 212 -19.79 -0.20 -28.59
CA THR A 212 -20.33 1.06 -28.05
C THR A 212 -19.23 2.00 -27.57
N VAL A 213 -19.38 3.29 -27.87
CA VAL A 213 -18.43 4.35 -27.51
C VAL A 213 -18.92 5.13 -26.30
N TYR A 214 -18.09 5.22 -25.27
CA TYR A 214 -18.35 6.01 -24.06
C TYR A 214 -17.43 7.23 -24.01
N TYR A 215 -17.95 8.34 -23.50
CA TYR A 215 -17.24 9.62 -23.43
C TYR A 215 -17.70 10.46 -22.23
N VAL A 216 -16.79 11.32 -21.77
CA VAL A 216 -17.05 12.37 -20.77
C VAL A 216 -17.04 13.74 -21.43
N SER A 217 -17.80 14.66 -20.84
CA SER A 217 -18.07 16.01 -21.35
C SER A 217 -18.45 16.95 -20.21
N ALA A 218 -18.69 18.24 -20.47
CA ALA A 218 -18.95 19.22 -19.41
C ALA A 218 -20.20 18.93 -18.54
N ASP A 219 -21.15 18.17 -19.08
CA ASP A 219 -22.37 17.66 -18.43
C ASP A 219 -22.17 16.36 -17.63
N ARG A 220 -21.13 15.59 -17.97
CA ARG A 220 -20.78 14.28 -17.38
C ARG A 220 -19.26 14.21 -17.27
N PRO A 221 -18.68 14.74 -16.17
CA PRO A 221 -17.24 14.89 -16.00
C PRO A 221 -16.50 13.54 -15.93
N GLY A 222 -15.18 13.61 -15.78
CA GLY A 222 -14.32 12.43 -15.71
C GLY A 222 -12.86 12.84 -15.51
N SER A 223 -12.60 13.51 -14.40
CA SER A 223 -11.32 14.14 -14.11
C SER A 223 -10.19 13.12 -13.95
N GLU A 224 -10.45 11.89 -13.51
CA GLU A 224 -9.42 10.85 -13.39
C GLU A 224 -8.88 10.47 -14.78
N VAL A 225 -9.75 9.92 -15.62
CA VAL A 225 -9.40 9.43 -16.96
C VAL A 225 -8.90 10.55 -17.88
N ALA A 226 -9.42 11.78 -17.74
CA ALA A 226 -8.90 12.94 -18.45
C ALA A 226 -7.53 13.39 -17.89
N GLY A 227 -7.35 13.41 -16.57
CA GLY A 227 -6.08 13.75 -15.90
C GLY A 227 -4.96 12.77 -16.25
N GLU A 228 -5.23 11.47 -16.24
CA GLU A 228 -4.30 10.42 -16.67
C GLU A 228 -4.05 10.47 -18.19
N THR A 229 -5.06 10.77 -19.01
CA THR A 229 -4.85 11.00 -20.46
C THR A 229 -3.93 12.22 -20.69
N ALA A 230 -4.05 13.27 -19.88
CA ALA A 230 -3.12 14.40 -19.92
C ALA A 230 -1.72 14.01 -19.43
N ALA A 231 -1.59 13.21 -18.37
CA ALA A 231 -0.32 12.67 -17.89
C ALA A 231 0.39 11.85 -18.97
N ALA A 232 -0.32 10.92 -19.61
CA ALA A 232 0.17 10.07 -20.70
C ALA A 232 0.72 10.88 -21.89
N LEU A 233 -0.07 11.84 -22.37
CA LEU A 233 0.32 12.72 -23.48
C LEU A 233 1.49 13.65 -23.08
N ALA A 234 1.52 14.15 -21.84
CA ALA A 234 2.61 14.98 -21.33
C ALA A 234 3.92 14.19 -21.19
N ALA A 235 3.89 13.00 -20.58
CA ALA A 235 5.04 12.11 -20.43
C ALA A 235 5.59 11.69 -21.80
N ALA A 236 4.75 11.17 -22.70
CA ALA A 236 5.18 10.79 -24.04
C ALA A 236 5.76 11.96 -24.85
N SER A 237 5.31 13.20 -24.62
CA SER A 237 5.93 14.39 -25.23
C SER A 237 7.40 14.58 -24.86
N MET A 238 7.86 14.02 -23.75
CA MET A 238 9.27 14.03 -23.33
C MET A 238 10.07 12.98 -24.10
N VAL A 239 9.51 11.78 -24.30
CA VAL A 239 10.13 10.68 -25.09
C VAL A 239 10.40 11.12 -26.52
N PHE A 240 9.40 11.64 -27.23
CA PHE A 240 9.54 12.05 -28.63
C PHE A 240 10.25 13.40 -28.82
N ARG A 241 10.71 14.06 -27.76
CA ARG A 241 11.22 15.44 -27.78
C ARG A 241 12.42 15.66 -28.71
N GLN A 242 13.24 14.63 -28.88
CA GLN A 242 14.42 14.66 -29.73
C GLN A 242 14.18 13.99 -31.09
N THR A 243 13.39 12.91 -31.12
CA THR A 243 13.19 12.04 -32.28
C THR A 243 12.04 12.46 -33.21
N ASP A 244 10.94 12.97 -32.66
CA ASP A 244 9.85 13.59 -33.41
C ASP A 244 9.36 14.86 -32.69
N PRO A 245 10.11 15.99 -32.82
CA PRO A 245 9.77 17.23 -32.14
C PRO A 245 8.42 17.82 -32.56
N ALA A 246 7.89 17.44 -33.72
CA ALA A 246 6.57 17.87 -34.18
C ALA A 246 5.45 17.12 -33.45
N TYR A 247 5.57 15.80 -33.35
CA TYR A 247 4.67 14.96 -32.57
C TYR A 247 4.75 15.28 -31.07
N SER A 248 5.95 15.48 -30.52
CA SER A 248 6.17 15.97 -29.15
C SER A 248 5.36 17.25 -28.84
N ARG A 249 5.36 18.25 -29.74
CA ARG A 249 4.55 19.47 -29.57
C ARG A 249 3.04 19.21 -29.72
N LYS A 250 2.62 18.31 -30.62
CA LYS A 250 1.21 17.89 -30.77
C LYS A 250 0.69 17.26 -29.47
N LEU A 251 1.45 16.33 -28.91
CA LEU A 251 1.16 15.65 -27.63
C LEU A 251 1.05 16.66 -26.48
N LEU A 252 2.09 17.47 -26.25
CA LEU A 252 2.11 18.42 -25.13
C LEU A 252 1.00 19.46 -25.22
N LYS A 253 0.68 19.96 -26.42
CA LYS A 253 -0.45 20.89 -26.60
C LYS A 253 -1.79 20.24 -26.26
N LYS A 254 -2.03 18.98 -26.69
CA LYS A 254 -3.27 18.28 -26.34
C LYS A 254 -3.33 17.92 -24.86
N ALA A 255 -2.22 17.50 -24.24
CA ALA A 255 -2.14 17.25 -22.80
C ALA A 255 -2.63 18.47 -21.98
N MET A 256 -2.19 19.68 -22.33
CA MET A 256 -2.64 20.91 -21.65
C MET A 256 -4.14 21.14 -21.78
N THR A 257 -4.72 21.00 -22.98
CA THR A 257 -6.17 21.18 -23.21
C THR A 257 -7.02 20.12 -22.53
N VAL A 258 -6.52 18.88 -22.39
CA VAL A 258 -7.24 17.79 -21.73
C VAL A 258 -7.19 17.95 -20.21
N PHE A 259 -6.07 18.44 -19.68
CA PHE A 259 -5.95 18.82 -18.27
C PHE A 259 -6.84 20.02 -17.92
N GLU A 260 -6.89 21.04 -18.78
CA GLU A 260 -7.79 22.20 -18.65
C GLU A 260 -9.26 21.76 -18.58
N PHE A 261 -9.67 20.77 -19.39
CA PHE A 261 -10.98 20.13 -19.28
C PHE A 261 -11.16 19.39 -17.94
N ALA A 262 -10.19 18.57 -17.53
CA ALA A 262 -10.25 17.76 -16.30
C ALA A 262 -10.36 18.60 -15.02
N ASP A 263 -9.67 19.74 -14.96
CA ASP A 263 -9.66 20.68 -13.83
C ASP A 263 -10.89 21.60 -13.80
N THR A 264 -11.42 21.96 -14.98
CA THR A 264 -12.63 22.79 -15.12
C THR A 264 -13.92 22.01 -14.81
N HIS A 265 -13.98 20.74 -15.23
CA HIS A 265 -15.15 19.88 -15.09
C HIS A 265 -14.86 18.74 -14.11
N LYS A 266 -14.96 19.05 -12.81
CA LYS A 266 -14.59 18.14 -11.73
C LYS A 266 -15.68 17.11 -11.40
N GLY A 267 -15.27 15.83 -11.41
CA GLY A 267 -16.07 14.68 -11.00
C GLY A 267 -15.44 13.36 -11.46
N ALA A 268 -15.83 12.25 -10.83
CA ALA A 268 -15.41 10.92 -11.25
C ALA A 268 -16.01 10.53 -12.61
N TYR A 269 -15.34 9.63 -13.35
CA TYR A 269 -15.91 9.02 -14.57
C TYR A 269 -16.81 7.82 -14.24
N SER A 270 -16.52 7.09 -13.18
CA SER A 270 -17.46 6.12 -12.60
C SER A 270 -18.62 6.83 -11.90
N ASP A 271 -19.80 6.21 -11.87
CA ASP A 271 -20.95 6.66 -11.05
C ASP A 271 -20.73 6.46 -9.52
N ASP A 272 -19.47 6.39 -9.05
CA ASP A 272 -19.10 6.19 -7.64
C ASP A 272 -18.73 7.53 -6.97
N PRO A 273 -19.53 8.02 -6.01
CA PRO A 273 -19.28 9.30 -5.33
C PRO A 273 -18.14 9.23 -4.29
N GLY A 274 -17.56 8.06 -4.04
CA GLY A 274 -16.41 7.86 -3.14
C GLY A 274 -15.05 8.06 -3.80
N LEU A 275 -14.98 8.01 -5.14
CA LEU A 275 -13.74 8.18 -5.89
C LEU A 275 -13.30 9.65 -5.91
N LYS A 276 -12.21 9.95 -5.18
CA LYS A 276 -11.56 11.26 -5.17
C LYS A 276 -10.72 11.43 -6.44
N ALA A 277 -11.24 12.11 -7.45
CA ALA A 277 -10.50 12.49 -8.66
C ALA A 277 -9.41 13.58 -8.44
N GLY A 278 -8.63 13.45 -7.37
CA GLY A 278 -7.66 14.45 -6.91
C GLY A 278 -6.23 14.14 -7.35
N ASP A 279 -5.81 12.89 -7.23
CA ASP A 279 -4.43 12.51 -7.50
C ASP A 279 -4.11 12.44 -9.00
N GLU A 280 -5.06 12.20 -9.92
CA GLU A 280 -4.81 12.40 -11.36
C GLU A 280 -4.64 13.86 -11.74
N LEU A 281 -5.29 14.78 -11.04
CA LEU A 281 -5.11 16.21 -11.27
C LEU A 281 -3.73 16.67 -10.75
N LEU A 282 -3.25 16.13 -9.63
CA LEU A 282 -1.88 16.38 -9.17
C LEU A 282 -0.83 15.69 -10.05
N TRP A 283 -1.10 14.47 -10.52
CA TRP A 283 -0.24 13.66 -11.39
C TRP A 283 -0.14 14.23 -12.80
N GLY A 284 -1.27 14.60 -13.41
CA GLY A 284 -1.35 15.32 -14.68
C GLY A 284 -0.61 16.66 -14.59
N ALA A 285 -0.79 17.41 -13.50
CA ALA A 285 -0.02 18.63 -13.26
C ALA A 285 1.48 18.36 -13.10
N ALA A 286 1.90 17.29 -12.42
CA ALA A 286 3.32 16.93 -12.24
C ALA A 286 3.98 16.51 -13.56
N TRP A 287 3.28 15.78 -14.42
CA TRP A 287 3.76 15.45 -15.76
C TRP A 287 3.77 16.66 -16.69
N LEU A 288 2.75 17.51 -16.67
CA LEU A 288 2.73 18.77 -17.41
C LEU A 288 3.81 19.74 -16.93
N ARG A 289 4.10 19.78 -15.63
CA ARG A 289 5.23 20.50 -15.04
C ARG A 289 6.56 20.02 -15.63
N ARG A 290 6.88 18.74 -15.49
CA ARG A 290 8.13 18.13 -16.00
C ARG A 290 8.27 18.26 -17.51
N ALA A 291 7.17 18.14 -18.26
CA ALA A 291 7.16 18.25 -19.71
C ALA A 291 7.31 19.69 -20.21
N SER A 292 6.52 20.64 -19.69
CA SER A 292 6.47 22.02 -20.19
C SER A 292 7.49 22.96 -19.57
N ARG A 293 7.92 22.71 -18.33
CA ARG A 293 8.64 23.64 -17.45
C ARG A 293 7.89 24.94 -17.16
N ASN A 294 6.57 24.97 -17.34
CA ASN A 294 5.74 26.08 -16.90
C ASN A 294 5.57 26.02 -15.37
N ASP A 295 5.78 27.15 -14.68
CA ASP A 295 5.63 27.25 -13.23
C ASP A 295 4.15 27.29 -12.79
N SER A 296 3.19 27.53 -13.70
CA SER A 296 1.76 27.47 -13.37
C SER A 296 1.33 26.10 -12.83
N PHE A 297 1.93 25.01 -13.31
CA PHE A 297 1.67 23.66 -12.82
C PHE A 297 2.35 23.37 -11.47
N LEU A 298 3.49 24.01 -11.19
CA LEU A 298 4.10 23.97 -9.85
C LEU A 298 3.21 24.68 -8.83
N ASN A 299 2.72 25.88 -9.17
CA ASN A 299 1.77 26.62 -8.36
C ASN A 299 0.45 25.84 -8.19
N TYR A 300 0.00 25.11 -9.21
CA TYR A 300 -1.19 24.25 -9.13
C TYR A 300 -1.00 23.14 -8.09
N ILE A 301 0.12 22.41 -8.14
CA ILE A 301 0.46 21.34 -7.19
C ILE A 301 0.54 21.88 -5.76
N GLN A 302 1.20 23.03 -5.56
CA GLN A 302 1.30 23.69 -4.25
C GLN A 302 -0.06 24.13 -3.70
N ASN A 303 -0.88 24.79 -4.52
CA ASN A 303 -2.13 25.41 -4.06
C ASN A 303 -3.26 24.40 -3.88
N ASN A 304 -3.31 23.36 -4.72
CA ASN A 304 -4.40 22.37 -4.69
C ASN A 304 -4.02 21.07 -3.96
N GLY A 305 -2.73 20.83 -3.68
CA GLY A 305 -2.22 19.57 -3.11
C GLY A 305 -3.09 19.03 -1.97
N LYS A 306 -3.25 19.81 -0.90
CA LYS A 306 -4.06 19.42 0.26
C LYS A 306 -5.55 19.18 -0.06
N THR A 307 -6.13 19.96 -0.97
CA THR A 307 -7.53 19.83 -1.38
C THR A 307 -7.75 18.59 -2.27
N LEU A 308 -6.73 18.16 -2.98
CA LEU A 308 -6.73 17.02 -3.90
C LEU A 308 -6.02 15.78 -3.31
N GLY A 309 -5.90 15.69 -1.98
CA GLY A 309 -5.44 14.49 -1.29
C GLY A 309 -3.92 14.25 -1.27
N ALA A 310 -3.07 15.23 -1.57
CA ALA A 310 -1.60 15.05 -1.51
C ALA A 310 -1.09 14.58 -0.14
N ASP A 311 -1.79 14.94 0.94
CA ASP A 311 -1.50 14.53 2.32
C ASP A 311 -2.10 13.14 2.68
N ASP A 312 -2.95 12.55 1.82
CA ASP A 312 -3.51 11.21 2.03
C ASP A 312 -2.41 10.18 1.75
N ASN A 313 -1.83 9.61 2.82
CA ASN A 313 -0.69 8.69 2.75
C ASN A 313 -1.11 7.26 2.34
N ILE A 314 -1.68 7.12 1.15
CA ILE A 314 -2.10 5.85 0.57
C ILE A 314 -0.87 5.12 0.04
N ASN A 315 -0.55 3.96 0.64
CA ASN A 315 0.64 3.16 0.33
C ASN A 315 0.45 2.31 -0.94
N GLU A 316 -0.03 2.93 -2.03
CA GLU A 316 -0.40 2.24 -3.27
C GLU A 316 0.07 2.99 -4.52
N PHE A 317 0.27 2.21 -5.59
CA PHE A 317 0.42 2.71 -6.94
C PHE A 317 -0.18 1.71 -7.94
N GLY A 318 -0.95 2.23 -8.90
CA GLY A 318 -1.62 1.45 -9.95
C GLY A 318 -2.38 2.35 -10.92
N TRP A 319 -3.18 1.74 -11.81
CA TRP A 319 -4.01 2.50 -12.75
C TRP A 319 -5.12 3.31 -12.09
N ASP A 320 -5.51 2.90 -10.87
CA ASP A 320 -6.51 3.56 -10.03
C ASP A 320 -5.85 4.60 -9.10
N ASN A 321 -4.99 4.21 -8.16
CA ASN A 321 -4.34 5.16 -7.23
C ASN A 321 -2.91 5.58 -7.65
N LYS A 322 -2.62 6.88 -7.62
CA LYS A 322 -1.35 7.50 -8.08
C LYS A 322 -0.47 8.01 -6.94
N HIS A 323 -0.92 8.03 -5.67
CA HIS A 323 -0.28 8.79 -4.59
C HIS A 323 1.21 8.47 -4.39
N ALA A 324 1.60 7.18 -4.29
CA ALA A 324 3.01 6.84 -4.10
C ALA A 324 3.86 7.17 -5.34
N GLY A 325 3.31 7.04 -6.55
CA GLY A 325 3.97 7.42 -7.79
C GLY A 325 4.14 8.94 -7.94
N LEU A 326 3.12 9.71 -7.56
CA LEU A 326 3.12 11.17 -7.49
C LEU A 326 4.20 11.69 -6.56
N ASN A 327 4.25 11.16 -5.32
CA ASN A 327 5.25 11.49 -4.31
C ASN A 327 6.67 11.21 -4.82
N VAL A 328 6.92 10.02 -5.36
CA VAL A 328 8.21 9.68 -5.99
C VAL A 328 8.52 10.61 -7.17
N LEU A 329 7.57 10.90 -8.07
CA LEU A 329 7.80 11.74 -9.25
C LEU A 329 8.17 13.20 -8.90
N ILE A 330 7.47 13.77 -7.91
CA ILE A 330 7.64 15.17 -7.46
C ILE A 330 8.89 15.32 -6.58
N SER A 331 9.21 14.33 -5.74
CA SER A 331 10.42 14.34 -4.90
C SER A 331 11.72 14.59 -5.69
N LYS A 332 11.74 14.29 -7.00
CA LYS A 332 12.84 14.61 -7.92
C LYS A 332 13.05 16.12 -8.10
N GLU A 333 11.99 16.93 -8.19
CA GLU A 333 12.14 18.40 -8.30
C GLU A 333 12.57 19.03 -6.97
N PHE A 334 12.18 18.44 -5.82
CA PHE A 334 12.77 18.78 -4.52
C PHE A 334 14.26 18.42 -4.45
N MET A 335 14.62 17.15 -4.67
CA MET A 335 15.99 16.63 -4.50
C MET A 335 17.00 17.16 -5.52
N GLU A 336 16.62 17.32 -6.79
CA GLU A 336 17.51 17.81 -7.85
C GLU A 336 17.41 19.33 -8.07
N GLY A 337 16.22 19.90 -7.87
CA GLY A 337 15.93 21.31 -8.14
C GLY A 337 15.97 22.22 -6.90
N GLN A 338 16.05 21.65 -5.69
CA GLN A 338 16.01 22.37 -4.41
C GLN A 338 14.73 23.19 -4.21
N VAL A 339 13.61 22.71 -4.77
CA VAL A 339 12.28 23.36 -4.67
C VAL A 339 11.67 23.05 -3.30
N LEU A 340 12.10 23.77 -2.27
CA LEU A 340 11.76 23.52 -0.85
C LEU A 340 10.27 23.37 -0.55
N SER A 341 9.40 24.03 -1.30
CA SER A 341 7.93 23.92 -1.17
C SER A 341 7.36 22.51 -1.46
N LEU A 342 8.19 21.57 -1.92
CA LEU A 342 7.82 20.20 -2.26
C LEU A 342 8.45 19.16 -1.30
N GLU A 343 8.93 19.60 -0.14
CA GLU A 343 9.58 18.75 0.87
C GLU A 343 8.65 17.62 1.36
N SER A 344 7.37 17.90 1.59
CA SER A 344 6.37 16.90 2.01
C SER A 344 6.24 15.72 1.04
N TYR A 345 6.23 15.97 -0.28
CA TYR A 345 6.21 14.91 -1.29
C TYR A 345 7.44 13.98 -1.21
N LYS A 346 8.58 14.49 -0.72
CA LYS A 346 9.77 13.67 -0.42
C LYS A 346 9.61 12.93 0.90
N GLU A 347 9.05 13.54 1.94
CA GLU A 347 8.76 12.87 3.22
C GLU A 347 7.75 11.73 3.06
N PHE A 348 6.71 11.89 2.25
CA PHE A 348 5.76 10.84 1.89
C PHE A 348 6.42 9.74 1.04
N ALA A 349 7.30 10.10 0.09
CA ALA A 349 8.08 9.12 -0.67
C ALA A 349 9.04 8.31 0.24
N ASP A 350 9.73 8.96 1.19
CA ASP A 350 10.52 8.30 2.23
C ASP A 350 9.65 7.34 3.07
N SER A 351 8.48 7.81 3.54
CA SER A 351 7.54 7.01 4.34
C SER A 351 7.11 5.74 3.61
N PHE A 352 6.67 5.86 2.36
CA PHE A 352 6.28 4.74 1.52
C PHE A 352 7.45 3.76 1.32
N MET A 353 8.66 4.25 1.06
CA MET A 353 9.87 3.42 0.92
C MET A 353 10.22 2.67 2.22
N CYS A 354 9.89 3.24 3.39
CA CYS A 354 10.00 2.54 4.66
C CYS A 354 8.95 1.45 4.86
N THR A 355 7.72 1.60 4.36
CA THR A 355 6.71 0.51 4.43
C THR A 355 7.06 -0.71 3.57
N LEU A 356 7.92 -0.52 2.57
CA LEU A 356 8.37 -1.56 1.64
C LEU A 356 9.56 -2.40 2.14
N MET A 357 10.29 -1.93 3.14
CA MET A 357 11.51 -2.59 3.62
C MET A 357 11.21 -3.50 4.81
N PRO A 358 11.31 -4.84 4.68
CA PRO A 358 10.90 -5.78 5.75
C PRO A 358 11.68 -5.67 7.08
N GLU A 359 12.83 -4.99 7.05
CA GLU A 359 13.67 -4.72 8.23
C GLU A 359 13.28 -3.41 8.96
N SER A 360 12.34 -2.63 8.41
CA SER A 360 11.88 -1.37 9.00
C SER A 360 10.87 -1.59 10.13
N SER A 361 10.96 -0.78 11.18
CA SER A 361 9.90 -0.64 12.20
C SER A 361 8.55 -0.13 11.65
N SER A 362 8.51 0.35 10.40
CA SER A 362 7.31 0.85 9.71
C SER A 362 6.86 -0.05 8.56
N SER A 363 7.36 -1.30 8.48
CA SER A 363 6.95 -2.26 7.46
C SER A 363 5.48 -2.67 7.67
N HIS A 364 4.61 -2.23 6.76
CA HIS A 364 3.16 -2.52 6.80
C HIS A 364 2.63 -3.19 5.52
N ILE A 365 3.46 -3.28 4.46
CA ILE A 365 3.12 -4.01 3.24
C ILE A 365 3.33 -5.51 3.46
N GLN A 366 2.38 -6.32 2.99
CA GLN A 366 2.41 -7.77 3.14
C GLN A 366 3.34 -8.41 2.12
N TYR A 367 3.88 -9.58 2.49
CA TYR A 367 4.73 -10.40 1.65
C TYR A 367 4.27 -11.87 1.72
N THR A 368 4.31 -12.58 0.59
CA THR A 368 4.12 -14.04 0.57
C THR A 368 5.27 -14.75 1.32
N PRO A 369 5.12 -16.02 1.73
CA PRO A 369 6.23 -16.83 2.28
C PRO A 369 7.50 -16.86 1.40
N GLY A 370 7.34 -16.81 0.07
CA GLY A 370 8.41 -16.70 -0.92
C GLY A 370 8.98 -15.31 -1.14
N GLY A 371 8.42 -14.26 -0.52
CA GLY A 371 8.94 -12.90 -0.56
C GLY A 371 8.44 -12.01 -1.70
N LEU A 372 7.32 -12.34 -2.34
CA LEU A 372 6.61 -11.45 -3.26
C LEU A 372 5.83 -10.40 -2.49
N ILE A 373 5.85 -9.13 -2.93
CA ILE A 373 4.94 -8.08 -2.43
C ILE A 373 3.50 -8.52 -2.70
N TYR A 374 2.66 -8.50 -1.67
CA TYR A 374 1.27 -8.94 -1.77
C TYR A 374 0.30 -7.86 -1.32
N LYS A 375 -0.74 -7.63 -2.13
CA LYS A 375 -1.98 -6.97 -1.74
C LYS A 375 -3.15 -7.93 -1.97
N PRO A 376 -4.04 -8.17 -0.98
CA PRO A 376 -5.24 -8.97 -1.19
C PRO A 376 -6.12 -8.42 -2.32
N GLY A 377 -6.44 -9.26 -3.30
CA GLY A 377 -7.21 -8.86 -4.48
C GLY A 377 -7.11 -9.87 -5.62
N GLY A 378 -7.28 -9.39 -6.85
CA GLY A 378 -6.85 -10.06 -8.07
C GLY A 378 -5.72 -9.27 -8.74
N SER A 379 -4.98 -9.92 -9.64
CA SER A 379 -3.93 -9.30 -10.46
C SER A 379 -2.81 -8.58 -9.68
N ASN A 380 -2.40 -9.19 -8.55
CA ASN A 380 -1.39 -8.65 -7.62
C ASN A 380 -0.08 -8.19 -8.30
N MET A 381 0.32 -8.81 -9.41
CA MET A 381 1.50 -8.41 -10.18
C MET A 381 1.49 -6.95 -10.66
N GLN A 382 0.33 -6.26 -10.69
CA GLN A 382 0.30 -4.80 -10.96
C GLN A 382 1.05 -4.01 -9.89
N HIS A 383 0.94 -4.42 -8.62
CA HIS A 383 1.61 -3.76 -7.51
C HIS A 383 3.08 -4.17 -7.47
N VAL A 384 3.38 -5.46 -7.66
CA VAL A 384 4.76 -5.98 -7.72
C VAL A 384 5.59 -5.22 -8.75
N THR A 385 5.08 -5.06 -9.98
CA THR A 385 5.79 -4.43 -11.09
C THR A 385 5.88 -2.92 -10.95
N SER A 386 4.77 -2.24 -10.61
CA SER A 386 4.74 -0.77 -10.43
C SER A 386 5.59 -0.31 -9.25
N ILE A 387 5.56 -1.02 -8.13
CA ILE A 387 6.37 -0.71 -6.94
C ILE A 387 7.85 -1.03 -7.19
N SER A 388 8.18 -2.11 -7.88
CA SER A 388 9.57 -2.40 -8.30
C SER A 388 10.15 -1.28 -9.16
N PHE A 389 9.34 -0.71 -10.05
CA PHE A 389 9.71 0.48 -10.81
C PHE A 389 9.92 1.71 -9.90
N LEU A 390 9.01 1.99 -8.96
CA LEU A 390 9.16 3.12 -8.02
C LEU A 390 10.41 3.01 -7.14
N LEU A 391 10.70 1.82 -6.61
CA LEU A 391 11.91 1.51 -5.83
C LEU A 391 13.17 1.89 -6.62
N LEU A 392 13.23 1.52 -7.91
CA LEU A 392 14.36 1.84 -8.79
C LEU A 392 14.44 3.33 -9.15
N ALA A 393 13.31 3.97 -9.45
CA ALA A 393 13.25 5.40 -9.75
C ALA A 393 13.72 6.24 -8.56
N TYR A 394 13.22 5.94 -7.35
CA TYR A 394 13.60 6.66 -6.13
C TYR A 394 15.06 6.39 -5.75
N ALA A 395 15.54 5.14 -5.88
CA ALA A 395 16.96 4.81 -5.73
C ALA A 395 17.88 5.54 -6.72
N LYS A 396 17.39 5.91 -7.90
CA LYS A 396 18.14 6.74 -8.86
C LYS A 396 18.19 8.19 -8.39
N TYR A 397 17.10 8.74 -7.85
CA TYR A 397 17.04 10.11 -7.33
C TYR A 397 17.92 10.28 -6.10
N LEU A 398 17.76 9.42 -5.09
CA LEU A 398 18.57 9.40 -3.86
C LEU A 398 20.07 9.28 -4.16
N ALA A 399 20.47 8.38 -5.07
CA ALA A 399 21.88 8.23 -5.44
C ALA A 399 22.45 9.49 -6.12
N LYS A 400 21.63 10.19 -6.91
CA LYS A 400 22.03 11.43 -7.59
C LYS A 400 22.04 12.65 -6.65
N SER A 401 21.19 12.68 -5.63
CA SER A 401 21.23 13.70 -4.57
C SER A 401 22.19 13.36 -3.42
N SER A 402 22.78 12.15 -3.41
CA SER A 402 23.63 11.60 -2.34
C SER A 402 22.91 11.51 -0.99
N GLN A 403 21.63 11.11 -1.00
CA GLN A 403 20.79 10.94 0.18
C GLN A 403 20.48 9.46 0.49
N THR A 404 20.03 9.20 1.71
CA THR A 404 19.46 7.95 2.21
C THR A 404 18.07 8.20 2.79
N VAL A 405 17.27 7.14 2.95
CA VAL A 405 15.98 7.20 3.66
C VAL A 405 16.17 6.80 5.12
N ASN A 406 15.59 7.55 6.05
CA ASN A 406 15.63 7.23 7.47
C ASN A 406 14.35 6.50 7.91
N CYS A 407 14.42 5.18 8.09
CA CYS A 407 13.28 4.34 8.46
C CYS A 407 13.29 3.95 9.94
N GLY A 408 13.65 4.91 10.81
CA GLY A 408 13.68 4.77 12.27
C GLY A 408 14.83 3.90 12.77
N SER A 409 14.65 2.58 12.71
CA SER A 409 15.67 1.58 13.11
C SER A 409 16.80 1.40 12.10
N ILE A 410 16.55 1.70 10.82
CA ILE A 410 17.49 1.45 9.71
C ILE A 410 17.65 2.67 8.79
N GLN A 411 18.84 2.80 8.21
CA GLN A 411 19.13 3.71 7.11
C GLN A 411 19.06 2.93 5.80
N VAL A 412 18.10 3.28 4.93
CA VAL A 412 17.88 2.57 3.66
C VAL A 412 18.62 3.32 2.56
N ALA A 413 19.68 2.69 2.07
CA ALA A 413 20.50 3.21 0.99
C ALA A 413 19.86 2.93 -0.40
N PRO A 414 20.24 3.68 -1.45
CA PRO A 414 19.83 3.40 -2.82
C PRO A 414 20.07 1.96 -3.28
N SER A 415 21.14 1.32 -2.78
CA SER A 415 21.48 -0.08 -3.02
C SER A 415 20.44 -1.04 -2.43
N SER A 416 19.92 -0.77 -1.24
CA SER A 416 18.90 -1.59 -0.57
C SER A 416 17.58 -1.60 -1.34
N LEU A 417 17.13 -0.43 -1.82
CA LEU A 417 15.93 -0.30 -2.67
C LEU A 417 16.08 -1.06 -3.99
N ARG A 418 17.27 -0.97 -4.64
CA ARG A 418 17.59 -1.74 -5.86
C ARG A 418 17.61 -3.24 -5.62
N LEU A 419 18.12 -3.70 -4.48
CA LEU A 419 18.08 -5.12 -4.12
C LEU A 419 16.65 -5.59 -3.87
N GLN A 420 15.81 -4.78 -3.21
CA GLN A 420 14.42 -5.15 -2.96
C GLN A 420 13.63 -5.24 -4.27
N ALA A 421 13.80 -4.27 -5.20
CA ALA A 421 13.24 -4.37 -6.55
C ALA A 421 13.77 -5.58 -7.32
N LYS A 422 15.07 -5.89 -7.21
CA LYS A 422 15.67 -7.06 -7.87
C LYS A 422 14.99 -8.36 -7.43
N LYS A 423 14.77 -8.59 -6.12
CA LYS A 423 14.05 -9.77 -5.62
C LYS A 423 12.67 -9.92 -6.26
N GLN A 424 11.92 -8.83 -6.43
CA GLN A 424 10.58 -8.86 -7.02
C GLN A 424 10.61 -9.21 -8.51
N ILE A 425 11.54 -8.62 -9.28
CA ILE A 425 11.71 -8.95 -10.70
C ILE A 425 12.22 -10.38 -10.88
N ASP A 426 13.17 -10.82 -10.05
CA ASP A 426 13.66 -12.21 -10.08
C ASP A 426 12.54 -13.21 -9.73
N TYR A 427 11.68 -12.91 -8.75
CA TYR A 427 10.49 -13.72 -8.44
C TYR A 427 9.55 -13.83 -9.64
N VAL A 428 9.31 -12.74 -10.40
CA VAL A 428 8.52 -12.77 -11.65
C VAL A 428 9.19 -13.63 -12.73
N LEU A 429 10.53 -13.66 -12.78
CA LEU A 429 11.30 -14.36 -13.80
C LEU A 429 11.62 -15.83 -13.46
N GLY A 430 11.56 -16.24 -12.18
CA GLY A 430 11.64 -17.65 -11.79
C GLY A 430 12.05 -17.94 -10.35
N ASP A 431 12.66 -16.98 -9.64
CA ASP A 431 13.19 -17.16 -8.28
C ASP A 431 12.08 -17.10 -7.21
N ASN A 432 11.17 -18.06 -7.27
CA ASN A 432 9.99 -18.21 -6.40
C ASN A 432 9.81 -19.68 -5.95
N PRO A 433 8.96 -19.96 -4.94
CA PRO A 433 8.76 -21.33 -4.43
C PRO A 433 8.27 -22.35 -5.47
N MET A 434 7.63 -21.89 -6.56
CA MET A 434 7.18 -22.74 -7.65
C MET A 434 8.25 -23.05 -8.70
N ASN A 435 9.38 -22.32 -8.72
CA ASN A 435 10.44 -22.42 -9.72
C ASN A 435 9.91 -22.37 -11.17
N MET A 436 9.09 -21.36 -11.46
CA MET A 436 8.55 -21.04 -12.78
C MET A 436 8.52 -19.53 -12.98
N SER A 437 8.71 -19.04 -14.21
CA SER A 437 8.40 -17.65 -14.50
C SER A 437 6.89 -17.41 -14.47
N TYR A 438 6.47 -16.18 -14.19
CA TYR A 438 5.12 -15.67 -14.43
C TYR A 438 5.01 -14.88 -15.74
N MET A 439 6.09 -14.78 -16.52
CA MET A 439 6.12 -14.22 -17.87
C MET A 439 6.00 -15.35 -18.92
N VAL A 440 4.98 -15.30 -19.77
CA VAL A 440 4.76 -16.27 -20.85
C VAL A 440 5.96 -16.28 -21.82
N GLY A 441 6.50 -17.46 -22.09
CA GLY A 441 7.64 -17.64 -23.01
C GLY A 441 9.01 -17.27 -22.43
N TYR A 442 9.13 -17.00 -21.12
CA TYR A 442 10.42 -16.81 -20.45
C TYR A 442 10.79 -18.01 -19.57
N GLY A 443 12.06 -18.43 -19.62
CA GLY A 443 12.57 -19.57 -18.87
C GLY A 443 12.02 -20.94 -19.33
N ASP A 444 12.38 -21.98 -18.57
CA ASP A 444 12.06 -23.38 -18.90
C ASP A 444 10.62 -23.80 -18.49
N ARG A 445 9.96 -22.97 -17.66
CA ARG A 445 8.57 -23.16 -17.16
C ARG A 445 7.89 -21.81 -16.97
N PHE A 446 6.72 -21.65 -17.57
CA PHE A 446 5.91 -20.42 -17.57
C PHE A 446 4.41 -20.75 -17.78
N PRO A 447 3.47 -19.80 -17.58
CA PRO A 447 2.04 -20.01 -17.81
C PRO A 447 1.69 -20.37 -19.25
N GLN A 448 0.93 -21.44 -19.45
CA GLN A 448 0.50 -21.91 -20.77
C GLN A 448 -0.98 -21.67 -21.03
N ARG A 449 -1.79 -21.40 -19.99
CA ARG A 449 -3.25 -21.31 -20.06
C ARG A 449 -3.80 -19.94 -19.64
N VAL A 450 -3.09 -18.87 -19.99
CA VAL A 450 -3.44 -17.49 -19.60
C VAL A 450 -4.84 -17.08 -20.07
N HIS A 451 -5.57 -16.33 -19.23
CA HIS A 451 -6.90 -15.80 -19.54
C HIS A 451 -6.77 -14.70 -20.62
N HIS A 452 -6.81 -15.10 -21.89
CA HIS A 452 -6.77 -14.17 -23.02
C HIS A 452 -7.40 -14.80 -24.27
N ARG A 453 -8.36 -14.10 -24.88
CA ARG A 453 -9.12 -14.55 -26.07
C ARG A 453 -8.22 -14.87 -27.25
N GLY A 454 -7.57 -13.86 -27.84
CA GLY A 454 -6.69 -14.02 -29.00
C GLY A 454 -5.52 -15.01 -28.81
N SER A 455 -5.04 -15.22 -27.58
CA SER A 455 -4.00 -16.22 -27.28
C SER A 455 -4.55 -17.65 -27.26
N SER A 456 -5.73 -17.86 -26.69
CA SER A 456 -6.32 -19.20 -26.53
C SER A 456 -7.01 -19.73 -27.80
N LEU A 457 -7.56 -18.84 -28.62
CA LEU A 457 -8.21 -19.15 -29.90
C LEU A 457 -7.19 -19.33 -31.04
N PRO A 458 -7.50 -20.06 -32.12
CA PRO A 458 -6.57 -20.22 -33.25
C PRO A 458 -6.47 -18.90 -34.02
N SER A 459 -5.26 -18.49 -34.41
CA SER A 459 -5.06 -17.28 -35.23
C SER A 459 -5.95 -17.26 -36.49
N ILE A 460 -6.40 -16.08 -36.91
CA ILE A 460 -7.13 -15.90 -38.17
C ILE A 460 -6.31 -16.37 -39.40
N SER A 461 -4.97 -16.36 -39.31
CA SER A 461 -4.08 -16.88 -40.34
C SER A 461 -4.17 -18.40 -40.54
N SER A 462 -4.31 -19.16 -39.44
CA SER A 462 -4.38 -20.63 -39.44
C SER A 462 -5.81 -21.16 -39.45
N HIS A 463 -6.78 -20.36 -39.02
CA HIS A 463 -8.21 -20.67 -39.10
C HIS A 463 -9.00 -19.47 -39.67
N PRO A 464 -9.01 -19.25 -41.02
CA PRO A 464 -9.64 -18.08 -41.64
C PRO A 464 -11.18 -18.08 -41.67
N ARG A 465 -11.84 -19.04 -40.99
CA ARG A 465 -13.29 -19.00 -40.77
C ARG A 465 -13.57 -18.19 -39.52
N PHE A 466 -14.67 -17.43 -39.58
CA PHE A 466 -15.23 -16.67 -38.47
C PHE A 466 -15.53 -17.57 -37.25
N ILE A 467 -15.22 -17.08 -36.05
CA ILE A 467 -15.58 -17.72 -34.76
C ILE A 467 -16.46 -16.74 -33.98
N ALA A 468 -17.76 -16.99 -33.94
CA ALA A 468 -18.74 -16.11 -33.29
C ALA A 468 -18.59 -16.09 -31.75
N CYS A 469 -19.17 -15.07 -31.11
CA CYS A 469 -19.17 -14.82 -29.66
C CYS A 469 -19.18 -16.08 -28.75
N LYS A 470 -19.97 -17.11 -29.06
CA LYS A 470 -20.11 -18.33 -28.24
C LYS A 470 -19.34 -19.54 -28.76
N ASP A 471 -18.93 -19.56 -30.03
CA ASP A 471 -18.25 -20.72 -30.64
C ASP A 471 -16.86 -20.96 -30.04
N GLY A 472 -16.23 -19.93 -29.49
CA GLY A 472 -14.96 -20.04 -28.78
C GLY A 472 -15.03 -20.66 -27.38
N THR A 473 -16.22 -21.01 -26.87
CA THR A 473 -16.41 -21.55 -25.50
C THR A 473 -15.58 -22.82 -25.24
N ASP A 474 -15.40 -23.67 -26.25
CA ASP A 474 -14.61 -24.91 -26.11
C ASP A 474 -13.10 -24.64 -26.04
N TYR A 475 -12.62 -23.54 -26.62
CA TYR A 475 -11.24 -23.08 -26.44
C TYR A 475 -11.05 -22.49 -25.04
N TYR A 476 -11.99 -21.66 -24.56
CA TYR A 476 -11.97 -21.13 -23.19
C TYR A 476 -11.87 -22.25 -22.15
N ARG A 477 -12.74 -23.26 -22.25
CA ARG A 477 -12.79 -24.42 -21.34
C ARG A 477 -11.67 -25.44 -21.54
N SER A 478 -10.80 -25.27 -22.53
CA SER A 478 -9.82 -26.29 -22.88
C SER A 478 -8.77 -26.50 -21.77
N PRO A 479 -8.46 -27.75 -21.37
CA PRO A 479 -7.32 -28.05 -20.51
C PRO A 479 -5.97 -27.92 -21.24
N ASN A 480 -5.99 -27.73 -22.55
CA ASN A 480 -4.78 -27.57 -23.35
C ASN A 480 -4.17 -26.15 -23.20
N PRO A 481 -2.86 -25.99 -23.48
CA PRO A 481 -2.21 -24.70 -23.68
C PRO A 481 -2.94 -23.79 -24.67
N ASN A 482 -2.73 -22.49 -24.52
CA ASN A 482 -3.15 -21.47 -25.48
C ASN A 482 -2.45 -21.70 -26.84
N LEU A 483 -3.22 -21.63 -27.93
CA LEU A 483 -2.74 -21.96 -29.28
C LEU A 483 -1.71 -20.96 -29.82
N ASN A 484 -1.82 -19.69 -29.43
CA ASN A 484 -0.85 -18.65 -29.73
C ASN A 484 -0.22 -18.16 -28.41
N PRO A 485 0.98 -18.61 -28.03
CA PRO A 485 1.65 -18.15 -26.81
C PRO A 485 1.86 -16.64 -26.83
N HIS A 486 1.30 -15.94 -25.85
CA HIS A 486 1.37 -14.47 -25.77
C HIS A 486 2.70 -14.04 -25.13
N VAL A 487 3.77 -14.18 -25.90
CA VAL A 487 5.15 -14.02 -25.41
C VAL A 487 5.37 -12.65 -24.75
N GLY A 488 5.84 -12.68 -23.49
CA GLY A 488 6.08 -11.50 -22.68
C GLY A 488 4.93 -11.06 -21.78
N ALA A 489 3.74 -11.64 -21.94
CA ALA A 489 2.60 -11.39 -21.04
C ALA A 489 2.94 -11.83 -19.61
N VAL A 490 2.80 -10.93 -18.64
CA VAL A 490 2.91 -11.28 -17.21
C VAL A 490 1.52 -11.41 -16.61
N VAL A 491 1.24 -12.58 -16.04
CA VAL A 491 -0.07 -12.91 -15.45
C VAL A 491 -0.27 -12.25 -14.09
N GLY A 492 -1.52 -12.16 -13.64
CA GLY A 492 -1.92 -11.60 -12.34
C GLY A 492 -1.16 -12.13 -11.11
N GLY A 493 -0.69 -13.38 -11.13
CA GLY A 493 0.28 -13.95 -10.18
C GLY A 493 -0.28 -15.02 -9.23
N PRO A 494 0.52 -15.50 -8.26
CA PRO A 494 0.09 -16.44 -7.24
C PRO A 494 -0.81 -15.78 -6.17
N ALA A 495 -1.39 -16.61 -5.29
CA ALA A 495 -2.05 -16.14 -4.08
C ALA A 495 -1.04 -15.85 -2.94
N ASP A 496 -1.55 -15.53 -1.75
CA ASP A 496 -0.79 -15.22 -0.53
C ASP A 496 0.13 -16.36 -0.04
N ASP A 497 -0.13 -17.58 -0.50
CA ASP A 497 0.61 -18.82 -0.20
C ASP A 497 1.67 -19.20 -1.25
N ASP A 498 1.99 -18.28 -2.17
CA ASP A 498 2.83 -18.49 -3.37
C ASP A 498 2.26 -19.49 -4.40
N VAL A 499 1.02 -19.97 -4.25
CA VAL A 499 0.43 -20.95 -5.20
C VAL A 499 -0.21 -20.25 -6.39
N TYR A 500 0.33 -20.54 -7.58
CA TYR A 500 -0.28 -20.25 -8.87
C TYR A 500 -0.78 -21.56 -9.52
N GLU A 501 -2.02 -21.54 -10.00
CA GLU A 501 -2.58 -22.62 -10.81
C GLU A 501 -2.71 -22.10 -12.24
N ASP A 502 -2.17 -22.84 -13.22
CA ASP A 502 -2.21 -22.45 -14.63
C ASP A 502 -3.59 -22.77 -15.23
N ASP A 503 -4.61 -22.02 -14.80
CA ASP A 503 -5.98 -22.17 -15.27
C ASP A 503 -6.59 -20.90 -15.85
N ARG A 504 -7.19 -21.06 -17.03
CA ARG A 504 -7.79 -19.99 -17.83
C ARG A 504 -9.05 -19.40 -17.19
N ALA A 505 -9.68 -20.07 -16.21
CA ALA A 505 -10.88 -19.56 -15.56
C ALA A 505 -10.59 -18.70 -14.31
N ASP A 506 -9.47 -18.89 -13.59
CA ASP A 506 -9.07 -17.97 -12.50
C ASP A 506 -8.30 -16.77 -13.07
N PHE A 507 -9.01 -15.91 -13.81
CA PHE A 507 -8.51 -14.67 -14.39
C PHE A 507 -7.72 -13.81 -13.39
N ARG A 508 -8.14 -13.80 -12.11
CA ARG A 508 -7.46 -13.10 -11.00
C ARG A 508 -5.98 -13.48 -10.86
N LYS A 509 -5.61 -14.71 -11.26
CA LYS A 509 -4.23 -15.22 -11.29
C LYS A 509 -3.66 -15.24 -12.69
N SER A 510 -4.43 -15.69 -13.69
CA SER A 510 -3.92 -16.06 -15.03
C SER A 510 -4.14 -15.01 -16.13
N GLU A 511 -4.82 -13.89 -15.84
CA GLU A 511 -5.00 -12.79 -16.80
C GLU A 511 -3.77 -11.86 -16.83
N PRO A 512 -3.22 -11.55 -18.02
CA PRO A 512 -2.23 -10.50 -18.19
C PRO A 512 -2.91 -9.16 -18.57
N THR A 513 -2.36 -8.04 -18.13
CA THR A 513 -2.90 -6.71 -18.44
C THR A 513 -1.83 -5.72 -18.91
N THR A 514 -2.25 -4.70 -19.65
CA THR A 514 -1.35 -3.67 -20.18
C THR A 514 -0.53 -2.97 -19.07
N TYR A 515 -1.17 -2.73 -17.93
CA TYR A 515 -0.61 -1.97 -16.81
C TYR A 515 0.32 -2.77 -15.89
N ILE A 516 0.32 -4.11 -15.96
CA ILE A 516 1.35 -4.96 -15.32
C ILE A 516 2.67 -4.86 -16.12
N ASN A 517 2.59 -4.99 -17.44
CA ASN A 517 3.77 -4.98 -18.30
C ASN A 517 4.43 -3.59 -18.43
N ALA A 518 3.66 -2.50 -18.35
CA ALA A 518 4.14 -1.13 -18.58
C ALA A 518 5.29 -0.68 -17.64
N PRO A 519 5.19 -0.80 -16.30
CA PRO A 519 6.30 -0.48 -15.39
C PRO A 519 7.44 -1.51 -15.43
N LEU A 520 7.14 -2.77 -15.77
CA LEU A 520 8.12 -3.84 -15.84
C LEU A 520 9.19 -3.57 -16.91
N VAL A 521 8.83 -2.97 -18.05
CA VAL A 521 9.77 -2.52 -19.09
C VAL A 521 10.87 -1.62 -18.51
N GLY A 522 10.53 -0.67 -17.63
CA GLY A 522 11.52 0.20 -16.98
C GLY A 522 12.41 -0.52 -15.98
N ALA A 523 11.83 -1.44 -15.19
CA ALA A 523 12.60 -2.24 -14.23
C ALA A 523 13.58 -3.19 -14.92
N LEU A 524 13.14 -3.87 -15.99
CA LEU A 524 14.00 -4.75 -16.80
C LEU A 524 15.10 -3.95 -17.52
N ALA A 525 14.79 -2.78 -18.09
CA ALA A 525 15.80 -1.90 -18.68
C ALA A 525 16.90 -1.50 -17.68
N TYR A 526 16.54 -1.18 -16.43
CA TYR A 526 17.54 -0.95 -15.39
C TYR A 526 18.44 -2.17 -15.16
N PHE A 527 17.87 -3.38 -15.08
CA PHE A 527 18.64 -4.61 -14.81
C PHE A 527 19.43 -5.15 -16.02
N VAL A 528 19.06 -4.82 -17.26
CA VAL A 528 19.91 -5.06 -18.45
C VAL A 528 21.27 -4.36 -18.30
N ALA A 529 21.27 -3.09 -17.86
CA ALA A 529 22.51 -2.35 -17.61
C ALA A 529 23.16 -2.67 -16.24
N ASN A 530 22.42 -3.26 -15.29
CA ASN A 530 22.87 -3.47 -13.90
C ASN A 530 22.58 -4.89 -13.34
N PRO A 531 22.92 -5.99 -14.05
CA PRO A 531 22.51 -7.34 -13.64
C PRO A 531 23.12 -7.78 -12.30
N ASN A 532 24.35 -7.35 -12.02
CA ASN A 532 25.13 -7.72 -10.84
C ASN A 532 24.89 -6.82 -9.60
N ALA A 533 23.71 -6.19 -9.48
CA ALA A 533 23.40 -5.23 -8.40
C ALA A 533 23.59 -5.80 -6.98
N ASP A 534 23.35 -7.11 -6.80
CA ASP A 534 23.55 -7.84 -5.54
C ASP A 534 25.04 -8.13 -5.26
N LEU A 535 25.85 -8.42 -6.29
CA LEU A 535 27.26 -8.75 -6.11
C LEU A 535 28.06 -7.61 -5.46
N VAL A 536 27.74 -6.36 -5.80
CA VAL A 536 28.36 -5.17 -5.20
C VAL A 536 28.05 -5.07 -3.70
N LEU A 537 26.79 -5.32 -3.32
CA LEU A 537 26.35 -5.35 -1.91
C LEU A 537 27.01 -6.49 -1.13
N ARG A 538 27.10 -7.69 -1.70
CA ARG A 538 27.79 -8.83 -1.06
C ARG A 538 29.27 -8.53 -0.86
N ILE A 539 29.96 -7.93 -1.83
CA ILE A 539 31.37 -7.55 -1.69
C ILE A 539 31.55 -6.47 -0.61
N MET A 540 30.68 -5.47 -0.54
CA MET A 540 30.72 -4.44 0.52
C MET A 540 30.49 -5.06 1.91
N ASN A 541 29.45 -5.86 2.08
CA ASN A 541 29.12 -6.50 3.36
C ASN A 541 30.17 -7.54 3.82
N LEU A 542 30.86 -8.22 2.88
CA LEU A 542 31.92 -9.19 3.21
C LEU A 542 33.27 -8.53 3.54
N THR A 543 33.47 -7.24 3.25
CA THR A 543 34.77 -6.57 3.40
C THR A 543 34.82 -5.52 4.51
N ASN A 544 33.69 -5.08 5.07
CA ASN A 544 33.61 -4.02 6.09
C ASN A 544 34.36 -2.72 5.69
N LEU A 545 34.44 -2.46 4.39
CA LEU A 545 35.30 -1.44 3.81
C LEU A 545 34.47 -0.20 3.46
N GLU A 546 34.38 0.75 4.38
CA GLU A 546 33.85 2.09 4.12
C GLU A 546 34.77 2.86 3.15
N ILE A 547 34.63 2.59 1.84
CA ILE A 547 35.23 3.41 0.79
C ILE A 547 34.46 4.73 0.72
N THR A 548 34.82 5.65 1.60
CA THR A 548 34.37 7.04 1.57
C THR A 548 34.91 7.72 0.31
N PHE A 549 34.07 7.80 -0.73
CA PHE A 549 34.33 8.62 -1.92
C PHE A 549 34.33 10.10 -1.54
N LEU A 550 35.48 10.59 -1.07
CA LEU A 550 35.73 12.01 -0.83
C LEU A 550 35.49 12.80 -2.14
N PRO A 551 34.53 13.73 -2.18
CA PRO A 551 34.29 14.52 -3.38
C PRO A 551 35.48 15.44 -3.65
N LEU A 552 36.13 15.27 -4.81
CA LEU A 552 37.32 16.01 -5.24
C LEU A 552 37.06 17.51 -5.52
N LYS A 553 36.75 18.29 -4.48
CA LYS A 553 36.68 19.76 -4.54
C LYS A 553 37.29 20.40 -3.29
N LYS A 554 38.22 21.35 -3.52
CA LYS A 554 38.91 22.22 -2.55
C LYS A 554 40.11 21.63 -1.77
N LEU A 555 41.13 21.14 -2.49
CA LEU A 555 42.51 21.35 -2.05
C LEU A 555 43.01 22.70 -2.59
N LYS A 556 43.18 23.70 -1.72
CA LYS A 556 43.83 24.98 -2.06
C LYS A 556 45.32 24.89 -1.73
N PHE A 557 46.17 24.69 -2.73
CA PHE A 557 47.61 24.88 -2.56
C PHE A 557 48.00 26.37 -2.76
N PRO A 558 48.86 26.94 -1.90
CA PRO A 558 49.29 28.34 -2.02
C PRO A 558 50.38 28.49 -3.09
N MET A 559 50.10 29.20 -4.19
CA MET A 559 51.14 29.59 -5.14
C MET A 559 52.01 30.71 -4.56
N ARG A 560 53.34 30.55 -4.66
CA ARG A 560 54.31 31.67 -4.69
C ARG A 560 54.93 31.74 -6.09
N PRO A 561 55.17 32.94 -6.65
CA PRO A 561 55.52 33.07 -8.07
C PRO A 561 57.03 33.08 -8.35
N ARG A 562 57.42 32.40 -9.43
CA ARG A 562 58.60 32.64 -10.29
C ARG A 562 58.20 32.22 -11.71
N SER A 563 58.06 33.09 -12.72
CA SER A 563 58.97 34.08 -13.35
C SER A 563 59.69 33.51 -14.58
N ALA A 564 59.16 33.87 -15.75
CA ALA A 564 59.80 34.07 -17.07
C ALA A 564 60.95 33.15 -17.56
N GLY A 565 60.88 32.73 -18.84
CA GLY A 565 62.06 32.35 -19.62
C GLY A 565 61.81 31.51 -20.88
N SER A 566 62.37 31.96 -22.00
CA SER A 566 62.79 31.22 -23.22
C SER A 566 62.59 29.68 -23.26
N SER A 567 61.93 29.04 -24.24
CA SER A 567 61.97 29.12 -25.73
C SER A 567 63.10 28.32 -26.40
N LYS A 568 62.76 27.63 -27.52
CA LYS A 568 63.66 27.05 -28.55
C LYS A 568 64.46 25.80 -28.13
N ASP A 569 64.80 24.84 -29.01
CA ASP A 569 64.43 24.56 -30.41
C ASP A 569 64.69 23.06 -30.72
N TYR A 570 64.42 22.62 -31.96
CA TYR A 570 64.93 21.42 -32.69
C TYR A 570 63.95 20.29 -33.11
N LEU A 571 64.20 19.87 -34.35
CA LEU A 571 63.55 18.94 -35.31
C LEU A 571 64.01 17.47 -35.11
N PRO A 572 63.61 16.43 -35.91
CA PRO A 572 62.94 16.46 -37.22
C PRO A 572 61.80 15.43 -37.50
N ASN A 573 61.27 15.49 -38.73
CA ASN A 573 60.30 14.56 -39.33
C ASN A 573 60.91 13.19 -39.71
N PHE A 574 60.05 12.24 -40.11
CA PHE A 574 60.26 11.45 -41.33
C PHE A 574 58.92 11.22 -42.07
N ASP A 575 58.94 11.23 -43.40
CA ASP A 575 57.77 11.29 -44.28
C ASP A 575 57.44 9.95 -44.99
N TYR A 576 56.15 9.72 -45.28
CA TYR A 576 55.61 9.08 -46.50
C TYR A 576 54.15 9.56 -46.71
N PRO A 577 53.57 9.57 -47.93
CA PRO A 577 53.00 10.82 -48.44
C PRO A 577 51.50 10.85 -48.78
N LEU A 578 51.00 12.08 -48.96
CA LEU A 578 49.64 12.47 -49.37
C LEU A 578 49.36 12.28 -50.87
N LEU A 579 48.06 12.19 -51.22
CA LEU A 579 47.35 12.82 -52.37
C LEU A 579 45.83 12.51 -52.24
N CYS A 580 44.85 13.42 -52.46
CA CYS A 580 44.91 14.88 -52.65
C CYS A 580 43.54 15.58 -52.40
N HIS A 581 43.54 16.92 -52.42
CA HIS A 581 42.38 17.86 -52.45
C HIS A 581 41.69 17.93 -53.84
N PRO A 582 40.49 18.56 -54.08
CA PRO A 582 40.15 20.02 -53.87
C PRO A 582 38.70 20.34 -53.35
N THR A 583 38.43 21.36 -52.50
CA THR A 583 38.11 22.82 -52.73
C THR A 583 36.90 23.12 -53.66
N TRP A 584 36.03 24.15 -53.50
CA TRP A 584 36.06 25.49 -52.84
C TRP A 584 34.70 25.80 -52.10
N HIS A 585 33.99 26.96 -52.01
CA HIS A 585 34.11 28.37 -52.52
C HIS A 585 33.27 29.43 -51.69
N THR A 586 33.95 30.45 -51.13
CA THR A 586 33.64 31.89 -50.84
C THR A 586 32.24 32.59 -50.81
N LEU A 587 32.10 33.57 -49.85
CA LEU A 587 31.49 34.94 -49.93
C LEU A 587 29.96 35.10 -50.19
N SER A 588 29.24 36.20 -49.85
CA SER A 588 29.48 37.52 -49.17
C SER A 588 28.18 37.97 -48.44
N TRP A 589 28.17 38.56 -47.23
CA TRP A 589 28.42 39.98 -46.86
C TRP A 589 27.48 41.08 -47.44
N ILE A 590 26.55 41.59 -46.62
CA ILE A 590 26.07 43.00 -46.45
C ILE A 590 25.01 42.98 -45.31
N LYS A 591 25.25 43.59 -44.14
CA LYS A 591 25.03 45.00 -43.72
C LYS A 591 23.56 45.48 -43.83
N GLY A 592 22.90 45.95 -42.76
CA GLY A 592 23.30 46.00 -41.34
C GLY A 592 22.50 47.03 -40.51
N SER A 593 22.84 47.17 -39.22
CA SER A 593 22.32 48.12 -38.20
C SER A 593 20.82 48.00 -37.83
N ASN A 594 20.37 48.08 -36.57
CA ASN A 594 21.02 48.22 -35.24
C ASN A 594 20.03 47.63 -34.17
N ASN A 595 20.30 47.50 -32.86
CA ASN A 595 21.38 48.00 -31.99
C ASN A 595 21.77 46.98 -30.88
N LEU A 596 22.54 47.40 -29.87
CA LEU A 596 23.09 46.64 -28.72
C LEU A 596 22.99 47.50 -27.41
N PRO A 597 23.39 47.06 -26.19
CA PRO A 597 24.16 45.85 -25.82
C PRO A 597 23.76 45.02 -24.57
N SER A 598 24.38 43.83 -24.48
CA SER A 598 24.87 43.12 -23.27
C SER A 598 23.93 42.53 -22.21
N VAL A 599 23.87 41.19 -22.18
CA VAL A 599 24.04 40.37 -20.96
C VAL A 599 25.16 39.34 -21.24
N ARG A 600 25.95 38.94 -20.22
CA ARG A 600 27.11 38.05 -20.39
C ARG A 600 26.72 36.58 -20.58
N ALA A 601 27.37 35.91 -21.54
CA ALA A 601 27.30 34.46 -21.71
C ALA A 601 28.21 33.70 -20.72
N ARG A 602 27.89 32.42 -20.49
CA ARG A 602 28.87 31.39 -20.09
C ARG A 602 28.70 30.14 -20.95
N TRP A 603 29.80 29.42 -21.16
CA TRP A 603 29.96 28.49 -22.28
C TRP A 603 29.26 27.14 -22.10
N ARG A 604 28.82 26.55 -23.22
CA ARG A 604 28.72 25.09 -23.37
C ARG A 604 30.13 24.52 -23.54
N GLY A 605 30.39 23.35 -22.95
CA GLY A 605 31.38 22.40 -23.44
C GLY A 605 30.64 21.16 -23.95
N TYR A 606 31.06 20.62 -25.09
CA TYR A 606 30.55 19.36 -25.65
C TYR A 606 31.79 18.51 -25.94
N ASN A 607 31.87 17.33 -25.30
CA ASN A 607 32.83 16.24 -25.44
C ASN A 607 32.56 15.28 -24.25
N ASP A 608 32.90 13.98 -24.27
CA ASP A 608 33.70 13.21 -25.23
C ASP A 608 32.92 12.03 -25.84
N GLY A 609 33.51 11.35 -26.82
CA GLY A 609 33.00 10.11 -27.41
C GLY A 609 33.64 8.84 -26.85
N CYS A 610 33.25 7.68 -27.38
CA CYS A 610 33.71 6.37 -26.93
C CYS A 610 35.23 6.14 -27.11
N GLN A 611 35.86 5.47 -26.15
CA GLN A 611 37.01 4.60 -26.39
C GLN A 611 36.81 3.23 -25.73
N SER A 612 37.46 2.21 -26.29
CA SER A 612 37.32 0.80 -25.96
C SER A 612 37.96 0.40 -24.63
N GLY A 613 37.44 -0.63 -23.98
CA GLY A 613 38.05 -1.21 -22.79
C GLY A 613 39.16 -2.23 -23.10
N THR A 614 40.24 -2.16 -22.32
CA THR A 614 41.21 -3.23 -22.06
C THR A 614 41.84 -3.04 -20.67
N ASP A 615 42.27 -4.14 -20.04
CA ASP A 615 43.20 -4.24 -18.91
C ASP A 615 43.00 -3.39 -17.64
N ILE A 616 42.07 -3.84 -16.78
CA ILE A 616 42.08 -3.52 -15.33
C ILE A 616 42.80 -4.60 -14.48
N TYR A 617 43.03 -5.80 -15.03
CA TYR A 617 43.55 -6.95 -14.27
C TYR A 617 45.00 -6.80 -13.76
N THR A 618 45.78 -5.87 -14.29
CA THR A 618 47.21 -5.72 -13.97
C THR A 618 47.48 -4.78 -12.79
N TYR A 619 46.56 -3.87 -12.44
CA TYR A 619 46.84 -2.79 -11.48
C TYR A 619 46.62 -3.17 -10.00
N ILE A 620 45.83 -4.20 -9.71
CA ILE A 620 45.50 -4.61 -8.34
C ILE A 620 46.63 -5.47 -7.72
N TYR A 621 47.39 -6.22 -8.54
CA TYR A 621 48.37 -7.19 -8.05
C TYR A 621 49.64 -6.56 -7.44
N THR A 622 49.92 -5.28 -7.74
CA THR A 622 51.14 -4.59 -7.30
C THR A 622 50.96 -3.85 -5.97
N TYR A 623 49.75 -3.40 -5.63
CA TYR A 623 49.50 -2.56 -4.45
C TYR A 623 49.54 -3.35 -3.13
N VAL A 624 49.05 -4.60 -3.14
CA VAL A 624 48.99 -5.47 -1.94
C VAL A 624 50.38 -5.88 -1.43
N LYS A 625 51.42 -5.80 -2.27
CA LYS A 625 52.77 -6.29 -1.93
C LYS A 625 53.66 -5.30 -1.16
N HIS A 626 53.24 -4.04 -0.97
CA HIS A 626 54.07 -3.00 -0.34
C HIS A 626 53.63 -2.54 1.06
N CYS A 627 52.43 -2.90 1.54
CA CYS A 627 51.95 -2.50 2.87
C CYS A 627 52.30 -3.47 4.01
N PHE A 628 53.02 -4.57 3.74
CA PHE A 628 53.40 -5.57 4.76
C PHE A 628 54.78 -5.33 5.40
N ALA A 629 55.38 -4.17 5.19
CA ALA A 629 56.69 -3.79 5.74
C ALA A 629 56.71 -2.32 6.20
N VAL A 630 56.14 -2.06 7.39
CA VAL A 630 56.51 -1.01 8.37
C VAL A 630 55.40 -0.99 9.45
N ILE A 631 55.74 -1.50 10.64
CA ILE A 631 55.31 -1.09 12.00
C ILE A 631 55.70 -2.24 12.95
N SER A 632 56.90 -2.11 13.51
CA SER A 632 57.41 -2.91 14.62
C SER A 632 58.17 -1.95 15.52
N GLY A 633 57.52 -1.46 16.60
CA GLY A 633 57.94 -0.22 17.25
C GLY A 633 57.28 0.10 18.60
N SER A 634 57.34 -0.85 19.53
CA SER A 634 57.50 -0.64 20.99
C SER A 634 56.56 0.30 21.80
N ALA A 635 55.85 -0.35 22.73
CA ALA A 635 55.68 0.00 24.16
C ALA A 635 54.67 1.07 24.64
N GLY A 636 53.87 0.67 25.64
CA GLY A 636 53.00 1.53 26.47
C GLY A 636 52.05 0.68 27.34
N VAL A 637 52.19 0.69 28.67
CA VAL A 637 51.46 -0.20 29.61
C VAL A 637 50.43 0.60 30.45
N GLY A 638 49.21 0.08 30.66
CA GLY A 638 48.14 0.89 31.26
C GLY A 638 46.88 0.19 31.84
N SER A 639 47.03 -0.88 32.64
CA SER A 639 46.02 -1.37 33.63
C SER A 639 44.61 -1.80 33.19
N VAL A 640 44.28 -3.09 33.38
CA VAL A 640 42.89 -3.57 33.60
C VAL A 640 42.87 -4.61 34.75
N ARG A 641 42.07 -4.34 35.79
CA ARG A 641 41.62 -5.35 36.79
C ARG A 641 40.12 -5.15 37.05
N LYS A 642 39.25 -5.83 36.30
CA LYS A 642 38.66 -7.13 36.69
C LYS A 642 38.30 -7.22 38.18
N LYS A 643 37.01 -7.24 38.49
CA LYS A 643 36.47 -8.03 39.62
C LYS A 643 35.06 -8.58 39.35
N ARG A 644 34.96 -9.52 38.40
CA ARG A 644 33.82 -10.45 38.32
C ARG A 644 34.22 -11.76 39.02
N GLN A 645 34.00 -11.78 40.33
CA GLN A 645 34.11 -12.94 41.22
C GLN A 645 33.04 -12.77 42.31
N GLN A 646 32.32 -13.81 42.74
CA GLN A 646 32.25 -15.17 42.22
C GLN A 646 30.85 -15.74 42.54
N ILE A 647 30.41 -16.74 41.78
CA ILE A 647 29.14 -17.43 42.01
C ILE A 647 29.24 -18.27 43.30
N GLU A 648 28.14 -18.29 44.06
CA GLU A 648 27.77 -19.21 45.14
C GLU A 648 28.78 -19.51 46.27
N LYS A 649 28.40 -19.07 47.48
CA LYS A 649 28.59 -19.87 48.70
C LYS A 649 27.32 -19.92 49.55
N THR A 650 26.69 -21.09 49.53
CA THR A 650 26.22 -21.80 50.73
C THR A 650 25.29 -21.06 51.72
N ALA A 651 24.00 -21.09 51.38
CA ALA A 651 22.92 -21.71 52.18
C ALA A 651 22.73 -21.41 53.70
N ARG A 652 21.45 -21.11 54.03
CA ARG A 652 20.74 -21.44 55.29
C ARG A 652 21.16 -20.73 56.59
N HIS A 653 20.71 -19.50 56.76
CA HIS A 653 20.04 -18.92 57.95
C HIS A 653 19.34 -17.63 57.45
N ILE A 654 18.10 -17.26 57.77
CA ILE A 654 17.11 -17.69 58.78
C ILE A 654 15.78 -18.10 58.07
N ALA A 655 14.79 -18.69 58.77
CA ALA A 655 13.54 -19.20 58.20
C ALA A 655 12.27 -18.78 58.99
N MET A 656 11.08 -19.08 58.40
CA MET A 656 9.70 -18.86 58.91
C MET A 656 9.23 -17.38 58.87
N GLN A 657 7.96 -17.04 58.60
CA GLN A 657 6.69 -17.79 58.75
C GLN A 657 5.72 -17.71 57.54
N GLN A 658 5.05 -18.84 57.27
CA GLN A 658 3.60 -19.10 57.11
C GLN A 658 2.68 -18.28 56.15
N GLY A 659 1.85 -19.01 55.39
CA GLY A 659 0.72 -18.54 54.56
C GLY A 659 0.30 -19.60 53.52
N GLN A 660 -0.99 -19.85 53.28
CA GLN A 660 -1.49 -21.01 52.51
C GLN A 660 -2.06 -20.66 51.10
N HIS A 661 -2.17 -21.70 50.25
CA HIS A 661 -2.74 -21.73 48.87
C HIS A 661 -4.30 -21.81 48.87
N PRO A 662 -5.04 -21.86 47.72
CA PRO A 662 -4.68 -21.96 46.28
C PRO A 662 -5.47 -20.96 45.36
N PRO A 663 -5.68 -21.23 44.05
CA PRO A 663 -4.74 -21.50 42.95
C PRO A 663 -4.63 -20.30 41.95
N ARG A 664 -3.76 -20.38 40.94
CA ARG A 664 -3.68 -19.38 39.84
C ARG A 664 -4.17 -19.96 38.50
N SER A 665 -4.91 -19.15 37.74
CA SER A 665 -5.18 -19.34 36.32
C SER A 665 -4.01 -18.86 35.44
N ALA A 666 -4.14 -19.02 34.12
CA ALA A 666 -3.05 -18.84 33.14
C ALA A 666 -2.45 -17.41 33.13
N GLY A 667 -1.14 -17.32 32.94
CA GLY A 667 -0.40 -16.06 32.96
C GLY A 667 -0.33 -15.35 31.61
N THR A 668 -0.87 -14.13 31.54
CA THR A 668 -0.64 -13.21 30.41
C THR A 668 0.82 -12.79 30.34
N THR A 669 1.41 -12.85 29.14
CA THR A 669 2.84 -12.61 28.92
C THR A 669 3.15 -11.11 28.88
N ARG A 670 3.20 -10.47 30.06
CA ARG A 670 3.48 -9.03 30.20
C ARG A 670 4.85 -8.66 29.63
N ARG A 671 4.89 -8.13 28.40
CA ARG A 671 6.09 -7.51 27.79
C ARG A 671 6.68 -6.50 28.79
N ARG A 672 7.94 -6.68 29.18
CA ARG A 672 8.69 -5.66 29.92
C ARG A 672 9.31 -4.71 28.91
N ARG A 673 8.79 -3.48 28.83
CA ARG A 673 9.49 -2.37 28.16
C ARG A 673 10.74 -2.02 28.98
N CYS A 674 11.82 -1.66 28.31
CA CYS A 674 12.90 -0.94 28.99
C CYS A 674 12.44 0.49 29.29
N GLU A 675 12.74 0.99 30.47
CA GLU A 675 12.67 2.42 30.76
C GLU A 675 13.77 3.15 29.97
N SER A 676 13.61 4.46 29.74
CA SER A 676 14.51 5.33 28.93
C SER A 676 14.51 5.14 27.41
N THR A 677 13.32 5.14 26.80
CA THR A 677 13.13 5.87 25.53
C THR A 677 12.16 7.02 25.79
N SER A 678 12.62 8.26 25.58
CA SER A 678 11.74 9.44 25.65
C SER A 678 10.85 9.46 24.41
N MET A 679 9.53 9.29 24.58
CA MET A 679 8.61 9.66 23.51
C MET A 679 8.76 11.15 23.21
N GLY A 680 8.64 11.54 21.94
CA GLY A 680 8.56 12.95 21.57
C GLY A 680 7.38 13.61 22.29
N ILE A 681 7.52 14.86 22.70
CA ILE A 681 6.45 15.55 23.45
C ILE A 681 5.34 15.93 22.47
N THR A 682 4.39 15.03 22.28
CA THR A 682 3.20 15.25 21.45
C THR A 682 2.43 16.46 21.97
N THR A 683 2.14 17.40 21.09
CA THR A 683 1.36 18.61 21.38
C THR A 683 -0.01 18.49 20.71
N PHE A 684 -1.10 18.62 21.47
CA PHE A 684 -2.45 18.71 20.91
C PHE A 684 -3.02 20.12 21.09
N ASP A 685 -3.67 20.61 20.04
CA ASP A 685 -4.45 21.85 20.11
C ASP A 685 -5.77 21.63 20.90
N LEU A 686 -6.07 22.60 21.74
CA LEU A 686 -7.27 22.70 22.55
C LEU A 686 -8.27 23.61 21.84
N HIS A 687 -9.47 23.10 21.56
CA HIS A 687 -10.51 23.84 20.86
C HIS A 687 -11.77 23.93 21.74
N PRO A 688 -11.97 25.02 22.50
CA PRO A 688 -13.15 25.22 23.35
C PRO A 688 -14.45 24.99 22.57
N GLY A 689 -15.37 24.22 23.12
CA GLY A 689 -16.64 23.91 22.47
C GLY A 689 -16.55 23.01 21.22
N ARG A 690 -15.36 22.49 20.87
CA ARG A 690 -15.16 21.73 19.61
C ARG A 690 -14.37 20.44 19.76
N GLY A 691 -13.23 20.41 20.45
CA GLY A 691 -12.37 19.22 20.43
C GLY A 691 -10.98 19.38 21.03
N PHE A 692 -10.17 18.33 20.85
CA PHE A 692 -8.82 18.23 21.40
C PHE A 692 -7.93 17.34 20.50
N GLY A 693 -6.91 17.93 19.90
CA GLY A 693 -6.12 17.26 18.85
C GLY A 693 -7.02 16.81 17.69
N PRO A 694 -6.92 15.54 17.23
CA PRO A 694 -7.79 15.03 16.16
C PRO A 694 -9.24 14.76 16.60
N PHE A 695 -9.53 14.74 17.90
CA PHE A 695 -10.83 14.29 18.41
C PHE A 695 -11.83 15.45 18.53
N THR A 696 -12.94 15.36 17.78
CA THR A 696 -13.97 16.39 17.70
C THR A 696 -15.26 15.96 18.40
N LEU A 697 -15.84 16.85 19.20
CA LEU A 697 -17.12 16.60 19.89
C LEU A 697 -18.22 16.29 18.87
N GLY A 698 -19.01 15.26 19.16
CA GLY A 698 -20.02 14.74 18.25
C GLY A 698 -19.49 13.78 17.18
N MET A 699 -18.18 13.48 17.11
CA MET A 699 -17.66 12.42 16.24
C MET A 699 -18.18 11.04 16.70
N PRO A 700 -18.49 10.10 15.78
CA PRO A 700 -18.77 8.71 16.10
C PRO A 700 -17.61 7.97 16.77
N LEU A 701 -17.96 6.91 17.49
CA LEU A 701 -17.02 6.00 18.14
C LEU A 701 -16.05 5.34 17.14
N HIS A 702 -16.55 4.90 15.97
CA HIS A 702 -15.73 4.26 14.94
C HIS A 702 -14.70 5.22 14.32
N GLU A 703 -15.06 6.49 14.12
CA GLU A 703 -14.15 7.52 13.64
C GLU A 703 -13.01 7.76 14.65
N ALA A 704 -13.33 7.75 15.95
CA ALA A 704 -12.31 7.91 16.99
C ALA A 704 -11.36 6.70 17.09
N PHE A 705 -11.85 5.47 16.86
CA PHE A 705 -10.97 4.31 16.71
C PHE A 705 -10.12 4.40 15.43
N ALA A 706 -10.69 4.83 14.30
CA ALA A 706 -9.91 5.05 13.08
C ALA A 706 -8.77 6.07 13.30
N GLN A 707 -9.01 7.19 13.99
CA GLN A 707 -7.95 8.16 14.36
C GLN A 707 -6.86 7.55 15.25
N VAL A 708 -7.19 6.55 16.09
CA VAL A 708 -6.21 5.79 16.87
C VAL A 708 -5.40 4.85 15.99
N ASP A 709 -6.06 4.07 15.14
CA ASP A 709 -5.44 3.04 14.29
C ASP A 709 -4.56 3.64 13.18
N HIS A 710 -4.82 4.87 12.74
CA HIS A 710 -3.95 5.63 11.83
C HIS A 710 -2.69 6.18 12.53
N GLN A 711 -2.62 6.19 13.86
CA GLN A 711 -1.50 6.76 14.63
C GLN A 711 -0.96 5.82 15.73
N PRO A 712 -0.59 4.56 15.41
CA PRO A 712 -0.16 3.56 16.39
C PRO A 712 1.13 3.95 17.12
N ASN A 713 1.98 4.76 16.48
CA ASN A 713 3.20 5.31 17.08
C ASN A 713 2.94 6.37 18.16
N ILE A 714 1.73 6.95 18.18
CA ILE A 714 1.29 7.90 19.22
C ILE A 714 0.44 7.17 20.25
N TYR A 715 -0.47 6.29 19.84
CA TYR A 715 -1.46 5.63 20.72
C TYR A 715 -1.12 4.17 21.06
N ASP A 716 0.13 3.92 21.48
CA ASP A 716 0.69 2.60 21.82
C ASP A 716 -0.10 1.81 22.90
N VAL A 717 -0.72 2.51 23.85
CA VAL A 717 -1.61 1.90 24.86
C VAL A 717 -2.94 2.64 24.92
N VAL A 718 -4.02 1.94 24.55
CA VAL A 718 -5.40 2.41 24.65
C VAL A 718 -6.24 1.39 25.40
N HIS A 719 -7.09 1.87 26.31
CA HIS A 719 -8.05 1.03 27.04
C HIS A 719 -9.48 1.45 26.69
N VAL A 720 -10.27 0.53 26.15
CA VAL A 720 -11.73 0.68 26.02
C VAL A 720 -12.36 0.26 27.35
N LYS A 721 -13.21 1.11 27.92
CA LYS A 721 -13.93 0.86 29.18
C LYS A 721 -15.42 1.06 28.94
N TYR A 722 -16.23 0.09 29.35
CA TYR A 722 -17.69 0.12 29.30
C TYR A 722 -18.22 -0.68 30.49
N PHE A 723 -19.53 -0.63 30.76
CA PHE A 723 -20.14 -1.43 31.83
C PHE A 723 -20.77 -2.70 31.25
N ASP A 724 -20.14 -3.85 31.48
CA ASP A 724 -20.47 -5.12 30.81
C ASP A 724 -21.89 -5.64 31.11
N GLU A 725 -22.40 -5.42 32.33
CA GLU A 725 -23.76 -5.84 32.74
C GLU A 725 -24.87 -4.94 32.15
N GLU A 726 -24.58 -3.65 31.97
CA GLU A 726 -25.50 -2.68 31.35
C GLU A 726 -24.76 -1.66 30.48
N PRO A 727 -24.39 -2.02 29.22
CA PRO A 727 -23.60 -1.14 28.35
C PRO A 727 -24.22 0.23 28.05
N LEU A 728 -25.54 0.37 28.18
CA LEU A 728 -26.26 1.64 27.98
C LEU A 728 -26.33 2.54 29.23
N LYS A 729 -25.81 2.10 30.38
CA LYS A 729 -25.96 2.80 31.68
C LYS A 729 -24.89 3.85 31.96
N LEU A 730 -23.68 3.69 31.38
CA LEU A 730 -22.50 4.51 31.63
C LEU A 730 -21.76 4.77 30.31
N ASP A 731 -21.01 5.88 30.24
CA ASP A 731 -20.19 6.23 29.07
C ASP A 731 -19.35 5.05 28.56
N ILE A 732 -19.28 4.89 27.24
CA ILE A 732 -18.18 4.15 26.62
C ILE A 732 -16.96 5.09 26.65
N VAL A 733 -15.86 4.68 27.29
CA VAL A 733 -14.68 5.52 27.50
C VAL A 733 -13.46 4.92 26.81
N ILE A 734 -12.96 5.62 25.78
CA ILE A 734 -11.63 5.35 25.23
C ILE A 734 -10.62 6.12 26.11
N SER A 735 -9.63 5.41 26.63
CA SER A 735 -8.72 5.91 27.66
C SER A 735 -7.27 5.78 27.23
N PHE A 736 -6.53 6.89 27.32
CA PHE A 736 -5.14 7.01 26.89
C PHE A 736 -4.22 7.16 28.11
N PRO A 737 -3.87 6.05 28.80
CA PRO A 737 -3.14 6.06 30.08
C PRO A 737 -1.82 6.86 30.02
N ASP A 738 -1.06 6.72 28.95
CA ASP A 738 0.27 7.33 28.83
C ASP A 738 0.22 8.84 28.56
N HIS A 739 -0.86 9.32 27.92
CA HIS A 739 -1.08 10.74 27.58
C HIS A 739 -1.92 11.51 28.60
N GLY A 740 -2.66 10.82 29.47
CA GLY A 740 -3.40 11.45 30.55
C GLY A 740 -4.80 11.98 30.20
N PHE A 741 -5.48 11.42 29.20
CA PHE A 741 -6.85 11.84 28.83
C PHE A 741 -7.81 10.69 28.51
N HIS A 742 -9.10 11.02 28.54
CA HIS A 742 -10.24 10.17 28.17
C HIS A 742 -11.09 10.85 27.08
N LEU A 743 -11.63 10.04 26.17
CA LEU A 743 -12.75 10.38 25.29
C LEU A 743 -13.99 9.64 25.81
N ARG A 744 -15.07 10.36 26.10
CA ARG A 744 -16.32 9.81 26.65
C ARG A 744 -17.43 9.88 25.62
N PHE A 745 -17.90 8.73 25.19
CA PHE A 745 -18.98 8.59 24.23
C PHE A 745 -20.29 8.35 24.98
N ASP A 746 -21.34 9.05 24.55
CA ASP A 746 -22.71 8.72 24.95
C ASP A 746 -23.03 7.27 24.53
N PRO A 747 -23.47 6.39 25.45
CA PRO A 747 -23.54 4.97 25.15
C PRO A 747 -24.71 4.60 24.21
N TRP A 748 -25.72 5.46 24.07
CA TRP A 748 -26.86 5.21 23.16
C TRP A 748 -26.57 5.62 21.72
N SER A 749 -26.05 6.82 21.50
CA SER A 749 -25.74 7.37 20.17
C SER A 749 -24.31 7.05 19.71
N GLN A 750 -23.45 6.58 20.62
CA GLN A 750 -22.04 6.25 20.37
C GLN A 750 -21.24 7.43 19.80
N ARG A 751 -21.56 8.66 20.24
CA ARG A 751 -20.88 9.90 19.82
C ARG A 751 -20.16 10.58 20.97
N LEU A 752 -19.02 11.20 20.68
CA LEU A 752 -18.15 11.85 21.67
C LEU A 752 -18.86 13.04 22.34
N ARG A 753 -19.22 12.93 23.62
CA ARG A 753 -19.92 13.99 24.37
C ARG A 753 -19.00 14.85 25.24
N LEU A 754 -17.83 14.32 25.60
CA LEU A 754 -16.91 14.95 26.56
C LEU A 754 -15.48 14.43 26.38
N ILE A 755 -14.51 15.34 26.39
CA ILE A 755 -13.08 15.03 26.48
C ILE A 755 -12.59 15.44 27.87
N GLU A 756 -11.97 14.52 28.61
CA GLU A 756 -11.52 14.70 30.00
C GLU A 756 -9.99 14.48 30.06
N VAL A 757 -9.21 15.55 30.11
CA VAL A 757 -7.77 15.48 30.44
C VAL A 757 -7.64 15.41 31.96
N TYR A 758 -7.07 14.32 32.47
CA TYR A 758 -6.95 14.03 33.90
C TYR A 758 -5.50 14.04 34.43
N ASP A 759 -4.49 14.08 33.56
CA ASP A 759 -3.08 14.31 33.92
C ASP A 759 -2.43 15.26 32.91
N VAL A 760 -2.66 16.56 33.14
CA VAL A 760 -2.23 17.70 32.32
C VAL A 760 -0.70 17.91 32.25
N LYS A 761 0.09 17.02 32.85
CA LYS A 761 1.56 17.07 32.85
C LYS A 761 2.19 16.12 31.83
N ARG A 762 1.43 15.15 31.31
CA ARG A 762 1.93 14.11 30.38
C ARG A 762 1.99 14.61 28.94
N LEU A 763 0.87 15.16 28.48
CA LEU A 763 0.71 15.64 27.12
C LEU A 763 0.76 17.17 27.08
N GLN A 764 1.42 17.72 26.06
CA GLN A 764 1.55 19.16 25.89
C GLN A 764 0.30 19.72 25.23
N MET A 765 -0.29 20.76 25.81
CA MET A 765 -1.54 21.35 25.32
C MET A 765 -1.27 22.74 24.76
N GLN A 766 -1.85 23.04 23.61
CA GLN A 766 -1.70 24.33 22.92
C GLN A 766 -3.06 25.00 22.72
N TYR A 767 -3.13 26.33 22.81
CA TYR A 767 -4.33 27.09 22.48
C TYR A 767 -3.95 28.27 21.58
N ALA A 768 -4.50 28.26 20.36
CA ALA A 768 -4.01 29.04 19.23
C ALA A 768 -2.49 28.79 19.03
N THR A 769 -1.64 29.76 19.38
CA THR A 769 -0.19 29.71 19.13
C THR A 769 0.68 29.60 20.39
N ASN A 770 0.09 29.37 21.57
CA ASN A 770 0.86 29.30 22.84
C ASN A 770 0.46 28.06 23.65
N LEU A 771 1.42 27.54 24.41
CA LEU A 771 1.24 26.37 25.28
C LEU A 771 0.45 26.71 26.55
N ILE A 772 -0.38 25.78 27.03
CA ILE A 772 -1.16 25.86 28.28
C ILE A 772 -1.18 24.49 28.95
N GLY A 773 -0.03 24.03 29.45
CA GLY A 773 0.10 22.72 30.10
C GLY A 773 1.01 21.74 29.34
N GLY A 774 1.52 20.75 30.06
CA GLY A 774 2.47 19.75 29.58
C GLY A 774 3.71 19.59 30.46
N PRO A 775 4.71 18.81 30.01
CA PRO A 775 5.93 18.56 30.77
C PRO A 775 6.81 19.81 30.98
N SER A 776 6.70 20.78 30.06
CA SER A 776 7.55 21.97 29.94
C SER A 776 6.96 23.23 30.58
N MET A 777 5.64 23.27 30.80
CA MET A 777 4.91 24.44 31.31
C MET A 777 3.70 24.01 32.13
N LEU A 778 3.60 24.48 33.37
CA LEU A 778 2.45 24.22 34.24
C LEU A 778 1.27 25.13 33.88
N ALA A 779 0.09 24.55 33.67
CA ALA A 779 -1.15 25.31 33.54
C ALA A 779 -1.64 25.79 34.93
N THR A 780 -1.10 26.91 35.41
CA THR A 780 -1.52 27.58 36.65
C THR A 780 -2.82 28.36 36.44
N PHE A 781 -3.53 28.64 37.54
CA PHE A 781 -4.72 29.48 37.54
C PHE A 781 -4.44 30.86 36.93
N GLN A 782 -3.35 31.50 37.35
CA GLN A 782 -2.89 32.78 36.79
C GLN A 782 -2.60 32.69 35.28
N ALA A 783 -1.95 31.62 34.80
CA ALA A 783 -1.68 31.44 33.37
C ALA A 783 -2.96 31.22 32.55
N VAL A 784 -3.90 30.40 33.05
CA VAL A 784 -5.22 30.18 32.42
C VAL A 784 -6.00 31.49 32.36
N TYR A 785 -6.11 32.23 33.47
CA TYR A 785 -6.85 33.49 33.55
C TYR A 785 -6.26 34.58 32.65
N THR A 786 -4.92 34.71 32.61
CA THR A 786 -4.22 35.63 31.71
C THR A 786 -4.46 35.30 30.23
N ARG A 787 -4.73 34.03 29.91
CA ARG A 787 -4.74 33.51 28.54
C ARG A 787 -6.13 33.35 27.93
N PHE A 788 -7.15 33.04 28.73
CA PHE A 788 -8.56 33.00 28.29
C PHE A 788 -9.33 34.27 28.69
N GLY A 789 -8.76 35.12 29.55
CA GLY A 789 -9.38 36.34 30.05
C GLY A 789 -10.26 36.10 31.28
N PRO A 790 -10.88 37.17 31.82
CA PRO A 790 -11.84 37.06 32.91
C PRO A 790 -13.06 36.25 32.49
N THR A 791 -13.63 35.51 33.44
CA THR A 791 -14.87 34.74 33.28
C THR A 791 -15.75 34.91 34.51
N TYR A 792 -16.95 34.33 34.50
CA TYR A 792 -17.81 34.30 35.68
C TYR A 792 -17.15 33.55 36.85
N PRO A 793 -17.44 33.94 38.11
CA PRO A 793 -17.16 33.18 39.32
C PRO A 793 -17.13 31.66 39.14
N GLY A 794 -15.95 31.09 39.37
CA GLY A 794 -15.74 29.65 39.41
C GLY A 794 -16.43 29.01 40.61
N THR A 795 -16.72 27.71 40.52
CA THR A 795 -17.47 26.99 41.56
C THR A 795 -16.54 26.12 42.41
N TYR A 796 -16.59 26.30 43.73
CA TYR A 796 -15.83 25.50 44.69
C TYR A 796 -16.63 24.28 45.18
N ASP A 797 -16.18 23.08 44.81
CA ASP A 797 -16.63 21.82 45.41
C ASP A 797 -15.88 21.62 46.74
N LYS A 798 -16.61 21.76 47.86
CA LYS A 798 -16.06 21.62 49.22
C LYS A 798 -15.67 20.18 49.55
N ASP A 799 -16.40 19.19 49.03
CA ASP A 799 -16.18 17.77 49.32
C ASP A 799 -14.97 17.22 48.55
N ARG A 800 -14.63 17.84 47.42
CA ARG A 800 -13.44 17.55 46.60
C ARG A 800 -12.28 18.53 46.80
N GLY A 801 -12.45 19.57 47.61
CA GLY A 801 -11.47 20.66 47.76
C GLY A 801 -11.03 21.28 46.43
N THR A 802 -11.95 21.41 45.46
CA THR A 802 -11.61 21.72 44.06
C THR A 802 -12.40 22.93 43.54
N TYR A 803 -11.70 23.95 43.06
CA TYR A 803 -12.28 25.13 42.40
C TYR A 803 -12.31 24.93 40.89
N THR A 804 -13.45 25.11 40.23
CA THR A 804 -13.58 24.94 38.77
C THR A 804 -13.91 26.27 38.09
N LEU A 805 -13.03 26.73 37.20
CA LEU A 805 -13.32 27.80 36.24
C LEU A 805 -14.06 27.22 35.03
N PHE A 806 -15.04 27.97 34.53
CA PHE A 806 -15.80 27.61 33.33
C PHE A 806 -15.63 28.70 32.26
N TYR A 807 -15.53 28.28 31.01
CA TYR A 807 -15.54 29.07 29.79
C TYR A 807 -16.52 28.40 28.80
N PRO A 808 -16.93 29.07 27.71
CA PRO A 808 -17.80 28.45 26.71
C PRO A 808 -17.19 27.15 26.14
N GLY A 809 -17.79 26.01 26.48
CA GLY A 809 -17.34 24.67 26.06
C GLY A 809 -15.98 24.20 26.60
N LEU A 810 -15.49 24.79 27.70
CA LEU A 810 -14.20 24.44 28.31
C LEU A 810 -14.20 24.72 29.82
N SER A 811 -13.64 23.83 30.64
CA SER A 811 -13.46 24.08 32.08
C SER A 811 -12.11 23.61 32.60
N PHE A 812 -11.58 24.31 33.60
CA PHE A 812 -10.32 23.99 34.29
C PHE A 812 -10.58 23.81 35.79
N ALA A 813 -10.13 22.67 36.34
CA ALA A 813 -10.30 22.35 37.75
C ALA A 813 -8.98 22.48 38.52
N PHE A 814 -9.01 23.15 39.67
CA PHE A 814 -7.84 23.49 40.48
C PHE A 814 -8.03 22.93 41.90
N PRO A 815 -7.17 21.99 42.36
CA PRO A 815 -7.22 21.51 43.73
C PRO A 815 -6.69 22.60 44.68
N ILE A 816 -7.44 22.90 45.72
CA ILE A 816 -7.12 23.93 46.71
C ILE A 816 -6.57 23.23 47.97
N PRO A 817 -5.34 23.54 48.42
CA PRO A 817 -4.83 23.03 49.70
C PRO A 817 -5.73 23.45 50.88
N ASN A 818 -5.97 22.54 51.83
CA ASN A 818 -6.89 22.77 52.96
C ASN A 818 -6.62 24.08 53.73
N GLN A 819 -5.37 24.53 53.82
CA GLN A 819 -4.99 25.79 54.45
C GLN A 819 -5.57 27.05 53.77
N TYR A 820 -5.91 26.97 52.48
CA TYR A 820 -6.53 28.05 51.70
C TYR A 820 -8.03 27.79 51.40
N ALA A 821 -8.61 26.71 51.92
CA ALA A 821 -10.02 26.39 51.72
C ALA A 821 -10.96 27.50 52.22
N ASN A 822 -10.57 28.25 53.25
CA ASN A 822 -11.34 29.40 53.76
C ASN A 822 -11.35 30.59 52.79
N CYS A 823 -10.30 30.76 51.98
CA CYS A 823 -10.23 31.79 50.94
C CYS A 823 -11.23 31.53 49.80
N CYS A 824 -11.74 30.29 49.68
CA CYS A 824 -12.66 29.85 48.61
C CYS A 824 -14.13 29.78 49.06
N GLN A 825 -14.44 30.11 50.32
CA GLN A 825 -15.79 29.88 50.89
C GLN A 825 -16.75 31.06 50.73
N ASN A 826 -16.24 32.29 50.72
CA ASN A 826 -17.03 33.53 50.82
C ASN A 826 -16.58 34.63 49.84
N VAL A 827 -15.92 34.27 48.73
CA VAL A 827 -15.39 35.22 47.74
C VAL A 827 -15.91 34.85 46.35
N GLU A 828 -16.33 35.85 45.57
CA GLU A 828 -16.85 35.63 44.21
C GLU A 828 -15.76 35.14 43.25
N GLU A 829 -14.51 35.55 43.44
CA GLU A 829 -13.38 35.21 42.57
C GLU A 829 -12.19 34.70 43.40
N LEU A 830 -11.54 33.63 42.92
CA LEU A 830 -10.33 33.11 43.55
C LEU A 830 -9.16 34.08 43.31
N PRO A 831 -8.38 34.47 44.34
CA PRO A 831 -7.21 35.31 44.12
C PRO A 831 -6.20 34.59 43.23
N LEU A 832 -5.63 35.32 42.27
CA LEU A 832 -4.71 34.79 41.24
C LEU A 832 -3.48 34.09 41.85
N GLU A 833 -3.04 34.57 43.01
CA GLU A 833 -1.97 34.05 43.86
C GLU A 833 -2.48 33.94 45.30
N PHE A 834 -2.09 32.89 46.01
CA PHE A 834 -2.30 32.71 47.44
C PHE A 834 -1.38 33.63 48.27
N PRO A 835 -1.63 33.82 49.58
CA PRO A 835 -0.79 34.69 50.44
C PRO A 835 0.69 34.30 50.59
N ASP A 836 1.11 33.16 50.04
CA ASP A 836 2.51 32.72 49.97
C ASP A 836 3.18 32.98 48.60
N GLY A 837 2.46 33.62 47.66
CA GLY A 837 2.92 33.87 46.29
C GLY A 837 2.79 32.66 45.35
N THR A 838 2.14 31.57 45.77
CA THR A 838 1.88 30.41 44.90
C THR A 838 0.53 30.52 44.19
N THR A 839 0.41 29.98 42.99
CA THR A 839 -0.84 29.95 42.21
C THR A 839 -1.21 28.48 41.91
N PRO A 840 -2.48 28.06 42.10
CA PRO A 840 -2.82 26.64 42.00
C PRO A 840 -2.69 26.12 40.56
N VAL A 841 -2.16 24.90 40.41
CA VAL A 841 -1.98 24.22 39.12
C VAL A 841 -3.23 23.40 38.82
N THR A 842 -3.75 23.46 37.59
CA THR A 842 -4.93 22.66 37.22
C THR A 842 -4.65 21.16 37.33
N SER A 843 -5.63 20.40 37.80
CA SER A 843 -5.60 18.94 37.86
C SER A 843 -6.40 18.28 36.74
N ARG A 844 -7.38 18.98 36.15
CA ARG A 844 -8.23 18.47 35.07
C ARG A 844 -8.67 19.56 34.11
N VAL A 845 -8.80 19.20 32.83
CA VAL A 845 -9.42 20.01 31.78
C VAL A 845 -10.56 19.21 31.17
N CYS A 846 -11.72 19.84 30.97
CA CYS A 846 -12.87 19.21 30.28
C CYS A 846 -13.25 20.04 29.06
N VAL A 847 -13.33 19.42 27.87
CA VAL A 847 -13.85 20.02 26.64
C VAL A 847 -15.21 19.39 26.35
N TYR A 848 -16.23 20.23 26.18
CA TYR A 848 -17.64 19.84 26.08
C TYR A 848 -18.40 20.81 25.18
N ASP A 849 -19.62 20.45 24.75
CA ASP A 849 -20.42 21.32 23.89
C ASP A 849 -20.81 22.63 24.60
N GLY A 850 -20.48 23.77 23.98
CA GLY A 850 -20.84 25.10 24.46
C GLY A 850 -22.23 25.58 24.02
N SER A 851 -22.98 24.80 23.23
CA SER A 851 -24.33 25.18 22.77
C SER A 851 -25.38 25.16 23.89
N SER A 852 -25.18 24.32 24.92
CA SER A 852 -25.94 24.37 26.18
C SER A 852 -25.18 25.19 27.22
N ASP A 853 -25.90 25.95 28.07
CA ASP A 853 -25.33 26.71 29.20
C ASP A 853 -24.95 25.78 30.39
N SER A 854 -24.41 24.60 30.06
CA SER A 854 -24.12 23.52 30.97
C SER A 854 -22.71 23.67 31.54
N LYS A 855 -22.62 24.09 32.80
CA LYS A 855 -21.36 24.08 33.57
C LYS A 855 -20.91 22.64 33.85
N VAL A 856 -20.15 22.05 32.91
CA VAL A 856 -19.50 20.74 33.01
C VAL A 856 -18.15 20.91 33.69
N GLY A 857 -17.82 19.99 34.60
CA GLY A 857 -16.57 20.01 35.38
C GLY A 857 -16.32 18.66 36.05
N VAL A 858 -15.75 18.65 37.26
CA VAL A 858 -15.36 17.40 37.95
C VAL A 858 -16.50 16.76 38.75
N GLY A 859 -16.56 15.42 38.79
CA GLY A 859 -17.52 14.69 39.62
C GLY A 859 -18.89 14.56 38.94
N SER A 860 -19.98 14.75 39.69
CA SER A 860 -21.34 14.57 39.18
C SER A 860 -21.69 15.53 38.03
N ILE A 861 -21.04 16.69 37.94
CA ILE A 861 -21.23 17.64 36.84
C ILE A 861 -20.56 17.22 35.51
N LEU A 862 -19.78 16.13 35.47
CA LEU A 862 -19.39 15.46 34.21
C LEU A 862 -20.64 14.98 33.42
N ASN A 863 -21.71 14.63 34.13
CA ASN A 863 -22.95 14.11 33.54
C ASN A 863 -23.79 15.19 32.85
N LYS A 864 -23.41 16.48 32.97
CA LYS A 864 -24.07 17.59 32.26
C LYS A 864 -23.62 17.74 30.80
N ALA A 865 -22.55 17.06 30.37
CA ALA A 865 -22.05 17.19 29.01
C ALA A 865 -22.98 16.49 28.01
N THR A 866 -23.65 17.28 27.17
CA THR A 866 -24.53 16.83 26.09
C THR A 866 -23.73 16.43 24.84
N VAL A 867 -24.30 15.53 24.04
CA VAL A 867 -23.81 15.29 22.67
C VAL A 867 -24.22 16.49 21.81
N PRO A 868 -23.33 17.07 20.98
CA PRO A 868 -23.73 18.06 19.98
C PRO A 868 -24.84 17.53 19.05
N PRO A 869 -25.74 18.37 18.52
CA PRO A 869 -26.74 17.93 17.55
C PRO A 869 -26.10 17.27 16.31
N LEU A 870 -26.88 16.45 15.60
CA LEU A 870 -26.48 15.95 14.29
C LEU A 870 -26.72 17.02 13.21
N PRO A 871 -25.90 17.07 12.15
CA PRO A 871 -26.23 17.83 10.94
C PRO A 871 -27.57 17.35 10.34
N ALA A 872 -28.32 18.28 9.74
CA ALA A 872 -29.51 17.91 8.96
C ALA A 872 -29.10 17.02 7.76
N GLY A 873 -29.84 15.94 7.52
CA GLY A 873 -29.49 14.94 6.49
C GLY A 873 -28.37 13.95 6.90
N SER A 874 -27.98 13.91 8.17
CA SER A 874 -27.04 12.91 8.68
C SER A 874 -27.59 11.48 8.57
N LEU A 875 -26.94 10.64 7.76
CA LEU A 875 -27.19 9.19 7.70
C LEU A 875 -26.75 8.45 8.99
N TYR A 876 -25.86 9.06 9.81
CA TYR A 876 -25.49 8.48 11.09
C TYR A 876 -26.67 8.56 12.08
N MET A 877 -27.01 7.43 12.72
CA MET A 877 -28.20 7.25 13.56
C MET A 877 -29.55 7.45 12.83
N GLU A 878 -29.57 7.32 11.50
CA GLU A 878 -30.81 7.14 10.71
C GLU A 878 -31.69 6.02 11.30
N GLU A 879 -32.99 6.28 11.47
CA GLU A 879 -33.94 5.28 11.96
C GLU A 879 -34.34 4.35 10.80
N VAL A 880 -34.24 3.04 11.03
CA VAL A 880 -34.49 2.00 10.03
C VAL A 880 -35.67 1.14 10.48
N HIS A 881 -36.84 1.38 9.89
CA HIS A 881 -38.05 0.63 10.23
C HIS A 881 -38.03 -0.73 9.52
N ALA A 882 -38.13 -1.81 10.29
CA ALA A 882 -38.14 -3.19 9.80
C ALA A 882 -39.56 -3.75 9.82
N LYS A 883 -40.18 -3.89 8.65
CA LYS A 883 -41.48 -4.55 8.50
C LYS A 883 -41.27 -6.03 8.19
N LEU A 884 -41.56 -6.89 9.17
CA LEU A 884 -41.30 -8.33 9.08
C LEU A 884 -41.93 -8.93 7.81
N ARG A 885 -41.16 -9.81 7.12
CA ARG A 885 -41.48 -10.44 5.80
C ARG A 885 -41.52 -9.50 4.59
N GLU A 886 -41.63 -8.19 4.77
CA GLU A 886 -41.86 -7.23 3.70
C GLU A 886 -40.61 -6.45 3.31
N GLU A 887 -40.12 -5.54 4.15
CA GLU A 887 -39.10 -4.55 3.75
C GLU A 887 -38.35 -3.89 4.93
N LEU A 888 -37.25 -3.21 4.60
CA LEU A 888 -36.65 -2.15 5.41
C LEU A 888 -37.02 -0.78 4.83
N TRP A 889 -37.36 0.19 5.68
CA TRP A 889 -37.60 1.59 5.32
C TRP A 889 -36.61 2.51 6.05
N PHE A 890 -35.94 3.38 5.28
CA PHE A 890 -34.90 4.31 5.74
C PHE A 890 -35.47 5.73 5.83
N THR A 891 -35.24 6.44 6.94
CA THR A 891 -35.99 7.66 7.28
C THR A 891 -35.42 8.97 6.73
N VAL A 892 -34.15 9.02 6.31
CA VAL A 892 -33.49 10.26 5.88
C VAL A 892 -33.72 10.52 4.38
N GLY A 893 -33.67 9.49 3.54
CA GLY A 893 -33.99 9.58 2.10
C GLY A 893 -35.35 9.00 1.71
N ASN A 894 -36.07 8.34 2.63
CA ASN A 894 -37.33 7.65 2.40
C ASN A 894 -37.23 6.46 1.41
N GLU A 895 -36.13 5.71 1.47
CA GLU A 895 -35.89 4.51 0.69
C GLU A 895 -36.60 3.29 1.28
N HIS A 896 -37.20 2.44 0.43
CA HIS A 896 -37.85 1.18 0.82
C HIS A 896 -37.17 0.00 0.09
N ILE A 897 -36.70 -1.00 0.84
CA ILE A 897 -35.96 -2.16 0.30
C ILE A 897 -36.71 -3.46 0.63
N PRO A 898 -37.49 -4.02 -0.32
CA PRO A 898 -38.29 -5.20 -0.07
C PRO A 898 -37.52 -6.53 -0.20
N PHE A 899 -37.97 -7.55 0.53
CA PHE A 899 -37.50 -8.93 0.36
C PHE A 899 -37.77 -9.45 -1.05
N GLY A 900 -36.70 -9.66 -1.82
CA GLY A 900 -36.75 -10.07 -3.22
C GLY A 900 -36.35 -8.99 -4.23
N ALA A 901 -35.94 -7.81 -3.76
CA ALA A 901 -35.21 -6.83 -4.56
C ALA A 901 -33.85 -7.37 -5.04
N SER A 902 -33.31 -6.78 -6.09
CA SER A 902 -32.04 -7.12 -6.73
C SER A 902 -30.87 -6.27 -6.18
N PRO A 903 -29.60 -6.67 -6.44
CA PRO A 903 -28.44 -5.84 -6.18
C PRO A 903 -28.54 -4.43 -6.77
N GLN A 904 -29.11 -4.30 -7.97
CA GLN A 904 -29.28 -3.03 -8.68
C GLN A 904 -30.27 -2.12 -7.96
N ASP A 905 -31.39 -2.66 -7.47
CA ASP A 905 -32.36 -1.90 -6.66
C ASP A 905 -31.69 -1.39 -5.37
N VAL A 906 -30.87 -2.24 -4.72
CA VAL A 906 -30.15 -1.87 -3.50
C VAL A 906 -29.08 -0.81 -3.77
N TRP A 907 -28.29 -0.92 -4.84
CA TRP A 907 -27.31 0.12 -5.21
C TRP A 907 -27.95 1.46 -5.54
N THR A 908 -29.12 1.44 -6.19
CA THR A 908 -29.89 2.65 -6.52
C THR A 908 -30.38 3.38 -5.26
N LEU A 909 -30.54 2.68 -4.13
CA LEU A 909 -31.09 3.22 -2.88
C LEU A 909 -30.04 3.49 -1.79
N LEU A 910 -29.04 2.63 -1.64
CA LEU A 910 -28.02 2.74 -0.57
C LEU A 910 -26.61 3.11 -1.06
N GLY A 911 -26.39 3.16 -2.38
CA GLY A 911 -25.05 3.24 -2.98
C GLY A 911 -24.33 1.89 -3.02
N THR A 912 -23.03 1.92 -3.32
CA THR A 912 -22.17 0.73 -3.34
C THR A 912 -21.90 0.21 -1.90
N PRO A 913 -21.84 -1.12 -1.69
CA PRO A 913 -21.55 -1.69 -0.39
C PRO A 913 -20.08 -1.55 -0.03
N CYS A 914 -19.80 -1.35 1.26
CA CYS A 914 -18.44 -1.24 1.79
C CYS A 914 -17.64 -2.55 1.69
N GLY A 915 -18.31 -3.68 1.51
CA GLY A 915 -17.70 -4.99 1.27
C GLY A 915 -18.67 -5.97 0.59
N ILE A 916 -18.12 -6.98 -0.10
CA ILE A 916 -18.88 -8.08 -0.69
C ILE A 916 -18.23 -9.40 -0.25
N HIS A 917 -19.00 -10.27 0.40
CA HIS A 917 -18.50 -11.52 0.97
C HIS A 917 -19.34 -12.73 0.54
N GLN A 918 -18.70 -13.72 -0.06
CA GLN A 918 -19.34 -15.01 -0.36
C GLN A 918 -19.67 -15.75 0.94
N LYS A 919 -20.92 -16.19 1.12
CA LYS A 919 -21.31 -17.00 2.27
C LYS A 919 -20.59 -18.33 2.19
N GLN A 920 -19.75 -18.62 3.18
CA GLN A 920 -19.09 -19.92 3.32
C GLN A 920 -20.12 -21.06 3.39
N VAL A 921 -19.73 -22.24 2.92
CA VAL A 921 -20.63 -23.40 2.81
C VAL A 921 -21.25 -23.71 4.18
N ASP A 922 -22.58 -23.64 4.22
CA ASP A 922 -23.35 -23.72 5.46
C ASP A 922 -23.16 -25.10 6.13
N GLN A 923 -22.51 -25.11 7.29
CA GLN A 923 -22.15 -26.34 7.99
C GLN A 923 -23.37 -27.11 8.52
N MET A 924 -24.57 -26.50 8.59
CA MET A 924 -25.79 -27.22 8.95
C MET A 924 -26.37 -28.04 7.79
N MET A 925 -25.86 -27.90 6.56
CA MET A 925 -26.33 -28.67 5.39
C MET A 925 -26.17 -30.19 5.55
N ILE A 926 -25.32 -30.69 6.45
CA ILE A 926 -25.23 -32.14 6.78
C ILE A 926 -26.49 -32.68 7.48
N HIS A 927 -27.36 -31.82 8.01
CA HIS A 927 -28.68 -32.21 8.54
C HIS A 927 -29.79 -32.13 7.47
N SER A 928 -29.51 -31.59 6.28
CA SER A 928 -30.45 -31.57 5.16
C SER A 928 -30.43 -32.90 4.40
N ALA A 929 -31.21 -33.87 4.91
CA ALA A 929 -31.31 -35.22 4.33
C ALA A 929 -32.08 -35.30 2.99
N SER A 930 -32.35 -34.17 2.31
CA SER A 930 -33.40 -34.09 1.29
C SER A 930 -33.20 -33.08 0.14
N ASP A 931 -32.02 -32.45 0.01
CA ASP A 931 -31.74 -31.54 -1.13
C ASP A 931 -30.99 -32.28 -2.27
N PRO A 932 -31.64 -32.56 -3.42
CA PRO A 932 -31.09 -33.42 -4.47
C PRO A 932 -30.10 -32.73 -5.42
N ARG A 933 -29.79 -31.44 -5.24
CA ARG A 933 -28.94 -30.68 -6.18
C ARG A 933 -27.45 -30.98 -5.94
N PRO A 934 -26.67 -31.39 -6.97
CA PRO A 934 -25.28 -31.79 -6.81
C PRO A 934 -24.38 -30.67 -6.26
N ARG A 935 -23.36 -31.07 -5.49
CA ARG A 935 -22.45 -30.17 -4.76
C ARG A 935 -21.65 -29.19 -5.62
N THR A 936 -21.55 -29.42 -6.93
CA THR A 936 -20.68 -28.67 -7.86
C THR A 936 -21.38 -27.54 -8.60
N THR A 937 -22.70 -27.35 -8.45
CA THR A 937 -23.48 -26.35 -9.20
C THR A 937 -24.39 -25.51 -8.30
N ARG A 938 -23.79 -24.77 -7.37
CA ARG A 938 -24.42 -23.63 -6.71
C ARG A 938 -23.42 -22.47 -6.70
N CYS A 939 -23.78 -21.36 -7.35
CA CYS A 939 -23.16 -20.08 -7.03
C CYS A 939 -23.51 -19.75 -5.57
N GLY A 940 -22.56 -19.19 -4.83
CA GLY A 940 -22.74 -18.90 -3.41
C GLY A 940 -23.79 -17.82 -3.19
N ASP A 941 -24.59 -17.97 -2.13
CA ASP A 941 -25.25 -16.80 -1.55
C ASP A 941 -24.16 -15.80 -1.12
N TYR A 942 -24.37 -14.50 -1.29
CA TYR A 942 -23.35 -13.49 -0.98
C TYR A 942 -23.95 -12.31 -0.22
N PHE A 943 -23.16 -11.76 0.70
CA PHE A 943 -23.49 -10.57 1.46
C PHE A 943 -22.99 -9.32 0.73
N TYR A 944 -23.79 -8.28 0.77
CA TYR A 944 -23.35 -6.89 0.68
C TYR A 944 -23.30 -6.32 2.10
N ASN A 945 -22.13 -5.83 2.50
CA ASN A 945 -21.84 -5.35 3.85
C ASN A 945 -21.78 -3.82 3.83
N TYR A 946 -22.68 -3.15 4.55
CA TYR A 946 -22.70 -1.70 4.73
C TYR A 946 -22.25 -1.37 6.15
N PHE A 947 -20.94 -1.48 6.41
CA PHE A 947 -20.34 -1.22 7.71
C PHE A 947 -20.75 0.15 8.29
N THR A 948 -20.83 1.18 7.44
CA THR A 948 -21.25 2.55 7.79
C THR A 948 -22.73 2.70 8.16
N ARG A 949 -23.58 1.74 7.79
CA ARG A 949 -25.03 1.71 8.11
C ARG A 949 -25.42 0.63 9.13
N GLY A 950 -24.48 -0.22 9.54
CA GLY A 950 -24.74 -1.33 10.47
C GLY A 950 -25.61 -2.44 9.89
N LEU A 951 -25.50 -2.68 8.58
CA LEU A 951 -26.42 -3.51 7.80
C LEU A 951 -25.68 -4.48 6.88
N ASP A 952 -26.03 -5.76 6.91
CA ASP A 952 -25.69 -6.72 5.86
C ASP A 952 -26.93 -7.18 5.10
N ILE A 953 -26.78 -7.42 3.79
CA ILE A 953 -27.86 -7.86 2.90
C ILE A 953 -27.42 -9.14 2.20
N LEU A 954 -28.08 -10.27 2.51
CA LEU A 954 -27.77 -11.58 1.91
C LEU A 954 -28.60 -11.80 0.64
N PHE A 955 -27.92 -11.92 -0.50
CA PHE A 955 -28.53 -12.26 -1.78
C PHE A 955 -28.46 -13.77 -2.05
N ASP A 956 -29.49 -14.27 -2.73
CA ASP A 956 -29.52 -15.62 -3.29
C ASP A 956 -28.56 -15.73 -4.47
N GLY A 957 -27.65 -16.71 -4.43
CA GLY A 957 -26.63 -16.90 -5.45
C GLY A 957 -27.14 -17.33 -6.82
N GLN A 958 -28.39 -17.77 -6.95
CA GLN A 958 -28.97 -18.23 -8.23
C GLN A 958 -29.91 -17.21 -8.86
N THR A 959 -30.65 -16.47 -8.04
CA THR A 959 -31.68 -15.51 -8.46
C THR A 959 -31.28 -14.06 -8.29
N HIS A 960 -30.15 -13.78 -7.62
CA HIS A 960 -29.65 -12.44 -7.28
C HIS A 960 -30.74 -11.58 -6.61
N LYS A 961 -31.33 -12.12 -5.53
CA LYS A 961 -32.42 -11.49 -4.79
C LYS A 961 -32.26 -11.58 -3.28
N ILE A 962 -32.68 -10.54 -2.56
CA ILE A 962 -32.54 -10.47 -1.09
C ILE A 962 -33.30 -11.62 -0.40
N LYS A 963 -32.56 -12.41 0.38
CA LYS A 963 -33.05 -13.47 1.27
C LYS A 963 -33.19 -12.99 2.72
N LYS A 964 -32.18 -12.24 3.19
CA LYS A 964 -32.03 -11.83 4.59
C LYS A 964 -31.44 -10.42 4.70
N PHE A 965 -31.78 -9.75 5.78
CA PHE A 965 -31.05 -8.59 6.30
C PHE A 965 -30.44 -8.96 7.66
N VAL A 966 -29.27 -8.42 7.99
CA VAL A 966 -28.68 -8.49 9.33
C VAL A 966 -28.45 -7.06 9.84
N LEU A 967 -28.98 -6.75 11.01
CA LEU A 967 -28.91 -5.43 11.64
C LEU A 967 -28.02 -5.49 12.88
N HIS A 968 -26.99 -4.66 12.94
CA HIS A 968 -25.96 -4.68 13.98
C HIS A 968 -26.18 -3.57 15.02
N THR A 969 -26.17 -3.89 16.31
CA THR A 969 -26.34 -2.88 17.38
C THR A 969 -25.04 -2.19 17.79
N ASN A 970 -23.89 -2.72 17.36
CA ASN A 970 -22.55 -2.29 17.74
C ASN A 970 -22.36 -2.11 19.28
N LEU A 971 -22.95 -2.98 20.10
CA LEU A 971 -22.75 -2.92 21.54
C LEU A 971 -21.40 -3.57 21.94
N PRO A 972 -20.66 -2.97 22.90
CA PRO A 972 -19.43 -3.57 23.40
C PRO A 972 -19.73 -4.85 24.19
N GLY A 973 -18.84 -5.83 24.06
CA GLY A 973 -19.05 -7.21 24.56
C GLY A 973 -19.46 -8.22 23.48
N HIS A 974 -19.53 -7.80 22.21
CA HIS A 974 -19.67 -8.69 21.04
C HIS A 974 -18.36 -8.74 20.24
N SER A 975 -18.18 -9.79 19.41
CA SER A 975 -16.99 -9.94 18.55
C SER A 975 -16.89 -8.87 17.48
N ASP A 976 -18.03 -8.37 17.00
CA ASP A 976 -18.11 -7.52 15.82
C ASP A 976 -18.20 -6.03 16.22
N PHE A 977 -17.98 -5.75 17.52
CA PHE A 977 -17.88 -4.40 18.05
C PHE A 977 -16.78 -3.60 17.33
N ASN A 978 -17.14 -2.40 16.89
CA ASN A 978 -16.37 -1.52 16.02
C ASN A 978 -16.10 -2.03 14.58
N SER A 979 -16.58 -3.23 14.21
CA SER A 979 -16.60 -3.67 12.80
C SER A 979 -17.77 -3.05 12.03
N TYR A 980 -18.82 -2.62 12.75
CA TYR A 980 -20.02 -1.98 12.21
C TYR A 980 -20.34 -0.69 12.97
N VAL A 981 -20.96 0.26 12.30
CA VAL A 981 -21.72 1.35 12.93
C VAL A 981 -23.01 0.76 13.52
N LYS A 982 -23.54 1.35 14.60
CA LYS A 982 -24.86 0.99 15.14
C LYS A 982 -25.96 1.30 14.12
N CYS A 983 -26.71 0.28 13.69
CA CYS A 983 -28.00 0.46 13.03
C CYS A 983 -29.06 0.85 14.08
N ASN A 984 -29.76 1.98 13.87
CA ASN A 984 -30.81 2.46 14.77
C ASN A 984 -32.18 1.92 14.32
N PHE A 985 -32.37 0.59 14.39
CA PHE A 985 -33.58 -0.05 13.87
C PHE A 985 -34.81 0.10 14.79
N VAL A 986 -36.00 -0.02 14.19
CA VAL A 986 -37.28 -0.20 14.89
C VAL A 986 -38.04 -1.35 14.24
N ILE A 987 -38.32 -2.41 15.00
CA ILE A 987 -39.12 -3.56 14.55
C ILE A 987 -40.51 -3.47 15.18
N TYR A 988 -41.54 -3.57 14.35
CA TYR A 988 -42.93 -3.65 14.80
C TYR A 988 -43.41 -5.10 14.87
N ASP A 989 -44.33 -5.37 15.79
CA ASP A 989 -45.08 -6.62 15.83
C ASP A 989 -46.05 -6.71 14.64
N ALA A 990 -46.29 -7.93 14.15
CA ALA A 990 -46.97 -8.19 12.88
C ALA A 990 -48.48 -7.95 12.92
N ASP A 991 -49.10 -8.01 14.10
CA ASP A 991 -50.55 -7.90 14.28
C ASP A 991 -51.06 -6.44 14.40
N VAL A 992 -50.18 -5.44 14.24
CA VAL A 992 -50.54 -4.01 14.31
C VAL A 992 -50.84 -3.44 12.92
N GLU A 993 -52.02 -3.76 12.37
CA GLU A 993 -52.54 -3.12 11.15
C GLU A 993 -52.95 -1.66 11.41
N GLY A 994 -51.97 -0.75 11.38
CA GLY A 994 -52.21 0.69 11.47
C GLY A 994 -50.97 1.53 11.15
N MET A 995 -51.14 2.63 10.41
CA MET A 995 -50.06 3.59 10.14
C MET A 995 -49.61 4.29 11.43
N VAL A 996 -48.48 3.85 11.99
CA VAL A 996 -47.81 4.55 13.09
C VAL A 996 -47.21 5.85 12.55
N GLN A 997 -47.77 6.99 12.95
CA GLN A 997 -47.21 8.30 12.65
C GLN A 997 -45.83 8.47 13.34
N PRO A 998 -44.81 9.04 12.68
CA PRO A 998 -43.52 9.31 13.30
C PRO A 998 -43.66 10.11 14.61
N GLY A 999 -43.05 9.62 15.68
CA GLY A 999 -43.07 10.27 17.01
C GLY A 999 -44.10 9.73 18.01
N SER A 1000 -44.92 8.73 17.68
CA SER A 1000 -45.82 8.09 18.65
C SER A 1000 -45.13 6.96 19.42
N THR A 1001 -44.80 7.17 20.70
CA THR A 1001 -44.16 6.16 21.57
C THR A 1001 -45.13 5.04 21.99
N THR A 1002 -45.36 4.07 21.11
CA THR A 1002 -46.12 2.84 21.39
C THR A 1002 -45.23 1.80 22.07
N LYS A 1003 -45.77 1.10 23.08
CA LYS A 1003 -45.01 0.19 23.96
C LYS A 1003 -44.59 -1.14 23.31
N ASN A 1004 -44.95 -1.39 22.06
CA ASN A 1004 -44.83 -2.68 21.37
C ASN A 1004 -43.89 -2.55 20.16
N CYS A 1005 -42.63 -2.18 20.39
CA CYS A 1005 -41.59 -2.14 19.36
C CYS A 1005 -40.24 -2.59 19.92
N ILE A 1006 -39.41 -3.17 19.06
CA ILE A 1006 -38.07 -3.68 19.41
C ILE A 1006 -37.03 -2.76 18.78
N MET A 1007 -36.10 -2.27 19.60
CA MET A 1007 -35.03 -1.34 19.24
C MET A 1007 -33.68 -1.89 19.73
N PRO A 1008 -32.52 -1.33 19.32
CA PRO A 1008 -31.20 -1.71 19.85
C PRO A 1008 -31.03 -1.61 21.39
N SER A 1009 -31.94 -0.92 22.08
CA SER A 1009 -31.98 -0.79 23.55
C SER A 1009 -32.85 -1.84 24.25
N THR A 1010 -33.71 -2.56 23.52
CA THR A 1010 -34.65 -3.54 24.09
C THR A 1010 -33.88 -4.76 24.60
N LYS A 1011 -34.07 -5.11 25.88
CA LYS A 1011 -33.48 -6.34 26.45
C LYS A 1011 -34.26 -7.57 26.02
N TRP A 1012 -33.59 -8.71 26.00
CA TRP A 1012 -34.17 -10.01 25.61
C TRP A 1012 -35.44 -10.38 26.38
N GLU A 1013 -35.51 -10.09 27.68
CA GLU A 1013 -36.73 -10.32 28.47
C GLU A 1013 -37.92 -9.52 27.92
N GLN A 1014 -37.69 -8.28 27.47
CA GLN A 1014 -38.71 -7.43 26.85
C GLN A 1014 -39.04 -7.89 25.42
N VAL A 1015 -38.10 -8.50 24.70
CA VAL A 1015 -38.40 -9.15 23.40
C VAL A 1015 -39.38 -10.31 23.59
N LYS A 1016 -39.22 -11.12 24.65
CA LYS A 1016 -40.20 -12.17 25.00
C LYS A 1016 -41.54 -11.61 25.49
N GLU A 1017 -41.55 -10.48 26.19
CA GLU A 1017 -42.81 -9.77 26.55
C GLU A 1017 -43.57 -9.27 25.30
N ILE A 1018 -42.86 -8.96 24.20
CA ILE A 1018 -43.45 -8.49 22.94
C ILE A 1018 -43.83 -9.66 22.00
N LEU A 1019 -42.96 -10.65 21.80
CA LEU A 1019 -43.12 -11.73 20.81
C LEU A 1019 -43.51 -13.09 21.41
N GLY A 1020 -43.63 -13.19 22.73
CA GLY A 1020 -43.85 -14.45 23.45
C GLY A 1020 -42.59 -15.30 23.63
N ASP A 1021 -42.74 -16.46 24.27
CA ASP A 1021 -41.66 -17.44 24.43
C ASP A 1021 -41.35 -18.18 23.12
N CYS A 1022 -40.06 -18.36 22.83
CA CYS A 1022 -39.57 -19.10 21.68
C CYS A 1022 -39.01 -20.49 22.05
N GLY A 1023 -38.50 -21.22 21.05
CA GLY A 1023 -37.75 -22.46 21.26
C GLY A 1023 -36.42 -22.27 22.02
N PRO A 1024 -35.74 -23.36 22.40
CA PRO A 1024 -34.46 -23.31 23.10
C PRO A 1024 -33.38 -22.60 22.27
N ALA A 1025 -32.53 -21.83 22.93
CA ALA A 1025 -31.46 -21.07 22.29
C ALA A 1025 -30.40 -21.98 21.65
N VAL A 1026 -29.92 -21.60 20.45
CA VAL A 1026 -28.69 -22.16 19.89
C VAL A 1026 -27.51 -21.36 20.44
N ILE A 1027 -26.53 -22.04 21.06
CA ILE A 1027 -25.34 -21.39 21.59
C ILE A 1027 -24.36 -21.14 20.45
N GLN A 1028 -24.21 -19.88 20.03
CA GLN A 1028 -23.22 -19.46 19.06
C GLN A 1028 -21.89 -19.19 19.78
N THR A 1029 -20.89 -20.03 19.52
CA THR A 1029 -19.53 -19.85 20.04
C THR A 1029 -18.60 -19.56 18.86
N PRO A 1030 -18.17 -18.30 18.64
CA PRO A 1030 -17.22 -17.96 17.59
C PRO A 1030 -15.97 -18.85 17.66
N GLY A 1031 -15.55 -19.37 16.51
CA GLY A 1031 -14.67 -20.54 16.39
C GLY A 1031 -13.20 -20.32 16.75
N ALA A 1032 -12.90 -19.95 17.99
CA ALA A 1032 -11.54 -19.93 18.54
C ALA A 1032 -11.55 -20.12 20.06
N THR A 1033 -10.53 -20.81 20.60
CA THR A 1033 -10.27 -20.93 22.04
C THR A 1033 -9.86 -19.60 22.73
N ASN A 1034 -9.91 -18.48 22.00
CA ASN A 1034 -9.37 -17.18 22.37
C ASN A 1034 -10.37 -16.01 22.28
N SER A 1035 -11.67 -16.24 22.00
CA SER A 1035 -12.66 -15.14 22.02
C SER A 1035 -12.76 -14.54 23.43
N PRO A 1036 -12.42 -13.25 23.64
CA PRO A 1036 -12.39 -12.65 24.98
C PRO A 1036 -13.80 -12.39 25.54
N PHE A 1037 -14.80 -12.30 24.66
CA PHE A 1037 -16.21 -12.06 25.00
C PHE A 1037 -16.98 -13.38 25.25
N GLY A 1038 -16.55 -14.47 24.60
CA GLY A 1038 -17.16 -15.80 24.68
C GLY A 1038 -18.45 -15.93 23.85
N SER A 1039 -19.32 -16.87 24.22
CA SER A 1039 -20.50 -17.27 23.44
C SER A 1039 -21.70 -16.32 23.56
N THR A 1040 -22.47 -16.22 22.47
CA THR A 1040 -23.79 -15.59 22.37
C THR A 1040 -24.90 -16.65 22.27
N PHE A 1041 -26.15 -16.23 22.43
CA PHE A 1041 -27.34 -17.07 22.32
C PHE A 1041 -28.19 -16.61 21.12
N VAL A 1042 -28.50 -17.51 20.20
CA VAL A 1042 -29.37 -17.21 19.05
C VAL A 1042 -30.76 -17.78 19.29
N TYR A 1043 -31.76 -16.91 19.22
CA TYR A 1043 -33.17 -17.22 19.43
C TYR A 1043 -33.97 -16.97 18.14
N GLY A 1044 -34.75 -17.96 17.70
CA GLY A 1044 -35.53 -17.89 16.47
C GLY A 1044 -37.02 -17.69 16.72
N TYR A 1045 -37.61 -16.70 16.04
CA TYR A 1045 -39.05 -16.53 15.86
C TYR A 1045 -39.42 -16.71 14.38
N GLN A 1046 -40.70 -16.57 14.04
CA GLN A 1046 -41.15 -16.60 12.66
C GLN A 1046 -40.60 -15.36 11.92
N ASN A 1047 -39.68 -15.57 10.97
CA ASN A 1047 -39.09 -14.55 10.08
C ASN A 1047 -38.10 -13.56 10.71
N VAL A 1048 -37.76 -13.72 11.99
CA VAL A 1048 -36.68 -12.97 12.66
C VAL A 1048 -35.92 -13.87 13.63
N ALA A 1049 -34.61 -13.69 13.72
CA ALA A 1049 -33.77 -14.30 14.75
C ALA A 1049 -32.93 -13.22 15.44
N PHE A 1050 -32.78 -13.34 16.75
CA PHE A 1050 -32.03 -12.42 17.60
C PHE A 1050 -30.78 -13.11 18.14
N GLU A 1051 -29.61 -12.51 17.93
CA GLU A 1051 -28.39 -12.88 18.66
C GLU A 1051 -28.29 -12.03 19.91
N VAL A 1052 -28.14 -12.68 21.06
CA VAL A 1052 -28.23 -12.06 22.38
C VAL A 1052 -26.94 -12.34 23.16
N MET A 1053 -26.37 -11.27 23.72
CA MET A 1053 -25.21 -11.33 24.61
C MET A 1053 -25.61 -11.81 26.01
N LYS A 1054 -24.64 -12.29 26.80
CA LYS A 1054 -24.87 -12.85 28.16
C LYS A 1054 -25.53 -11.87 29.15
N ASN A 1055 -25.41 -10.57 28.90
CA ASN A 1055 -26.03 -9.48 29.68
C ASN A 1055 -27.49 -9.18 29.26
N GLY A 1056 -28.05 -9.94 28.31
CA GLY A 1056 -29.43 -9.84 27.83
C GLY A 1056 -29.68 -8.74 26.81
N TYR A 1057 -28.64 -8.12 26.23
CA TYR A 1057 -28.79 -7.17 25.13
C TYR A 1057 -28.63 -7.85 23.76
N ILE A 1058 -29.31 -7.31 22.75
CA ILE A 1058 -29.24 -7.78 21.36
C ILE A 1058 -27.91 -7.33 20.75
N ALA A 1059 -27.17 -8.24 20.13
CA ALA A 1059 -25.99 -7.95 19.32
C ALA A 1059 -26.36 -7.76 17.84
N THR A 1060 -27.06 -8.75 17.26
CA THR A 1060 -27.49 -8.74 15.87
C THR A 1060 -28.94 -9.19 15.73
N VAL A 1061 -29.64 -8.68 14.71
CA VAL A 1061 -30.98 -9.14 14.32
C VAL A 1061 -30.96 -9.59 12.87
N THR A 1062 -31.26 -10.87 12.62
CA THR A 1062 -31.39 -11.43 11.27
C THR A 1062 -32.86 -11.51 10.87
N LEU A 1063 -33.28 -10.70 9.91
CA LEU A 1063 -34.62 -10.75 9.29
C LEU A 1063 -34.58 -11.68 8.07
N PHE A 1064 -35.59 -12.53 7.87
CA PHE A 1064 -35.60 -13.50 6.75
C PHE A 1064 -36.99 -13.91 6.27
N ARG A 1065 -37.19 -13.94 4.94
CA ARG A 1065 -38.43 -14.42 4.33
C ARG A 1065 -38.42 -15.94 4.16
N SER A 1066 -39.30 -16.63 4.87
CA SER A 1066 -39.49 -18.08 4.76
C SER A 1066 -40.19 -18.44 3.45
N GLN A 1067 -39.47 -19.08 2.52
CA GLN A 1067 -40.11 -19.78 1.40
C GLN A 1067 -40.88 -21.00 1.94
N GLY A 1068 -41.98 -21.37 1.28
CA GLY A 1068 -43.01 -22.25 1.84
C GLY A 1068 -42.61 -23.71 2.01
N MET A 1069 -41.92 -24.04 3.10
CA MET A 1069 -41.84 -25.39 3.67
C MET A 1069 -42.06 -25.32 5.19
N SER A 1070 -42.65 -26.38 5.75
CA SER A 1070 -43.10 -26.44 7.14
C SER A 1070 -41.97 -26.48 8.16
N THR A 1071 -42.17 -25.76 9.28
CA THR A 1071 -41.65 -26.04 10.63
C THR A 1071 -40.45 -27.00 10.76
N TRP A 1072 -39.26 -26.43 10.94
CA TRP A 1072 -38.15 -27.10 11.59
C TRP A 1072 -37.61 -26.18 12.70
N VAL A 1073 -37.54 -26.75 13.91
CA VAL A 1073 -37.01 -26.15 15.14
C VAL A 1073 -35.61 -26.71 15.36
#